data_AF-A0A146FNQ3-F1
#
_entry.id   AF-A0A146FNQ3-F1
#
_cell.length_a   1.000
_cell.length_b   1.000
_cell.length_c   1.000
_cell.angle_alpha   90.00
_cell.angle_beta   90.00
_cell.angle_gamma   90.00
#
_symmetry.space_group_name_H-M   'P 1'
#
loop_
_entity.id
_entity.type
_entity.pdbx_description
1 polymer ?
#
loop_
_entity_poly.entity_id
_entity_poly.type
_entity_poly.pdbx_seq_one_letter_code
_entity_poly.pdbx_strand_id
1 'polypeptide(L)'
;MASLVSPKYEDAKDGMSGYPHLFHFYLPIRRAFSPPAVAFKFLSRACVPGPFWPVNLQNNNKLDKLVISQLGFLAQRRLARGIRLNHAEAALIRDGQYSVADLMSIGKSMLGRRHVLPSVVSTLYELQVEGTFTTGTYLVTVHNPISSDDGDLEKALYGSFLPIPPADAFPDPDPDDYEPEKTPGAIIPVKNERIVLNEGRKRIKLKVMSRGDRPIQVGSHYHFIETNPQLHFDRLRSYGYRLDIPAGTSVRFEPGDTKVVTLVEIGGHQVIRGGNCIASGKVDLARAEEIMARLQVQNFAHVPEPTADSALVPTPFSMDPGNPDIMDGVTPGMTIGSSTDVIAGENKIVTAGGFDTHIHFICPQQVDEALASGITTFLGGGTGPSTGSNATTCTPGPVHMRQMLQACDRLPINVGITGKGNDCGGVSIEEQIYAGAAGLKLHEDWGSTPAAIDSCLDLCDKFDVQCMIHTDTLNESGFVEQTIESFKNRTIHTYHTEGAGGGHAPDIISVVEHPNVLPSSTNPTRPFTLNTLDEHLDMLMVCHHLSKNIAEDVAFAESRIRAETIAAEDVLHDLGAISMMSSDSQAMGRCGEVILRTWNTAHKNKEQRGPLPEDEGTGADNFRVKRYVSKYTINPAIAQGMSHMIGSIEVGKIADLVLWTPSAFGVKPTQVVKSGMIAVSVMGDPNASIPTVQPVIMRPQFGALVPSTSITFVSQASLDAGVVQSYNLQKRVEAVKNCRNIGKADMKFNDIMPKMHVDPESYRVEADGVLCDAEPAGSLPLTQDYFVY
;
A
#
# COMPACT_ATOMS: atom_id res chain seq x y z
N MET A 1 -38.05 33.14 30.82
CA MET A 1 -38.38 33.54 32.20
C MET A 1 -38.50 32.29 33.06
N ALA A 2 -38.15 32.39 34.34
CA ALA A 2 -38.41 31.50 35.50
C ALA A 2 -38.89 30.03 35.24
N SER A 3 -38.20 28.95 35.64
CA SER A 3 -37.73 28.54 37.00
C SER A 3 -38.87 28.11 37.94
N LEU A 4 -38.79 27.10 38.84
CA LEU A 4 -37.69 26.21 39.28
C LEU A 4 -38.23 25.15 40.30
N VAL A 5 -37.36 24.20 40.69
CA VAL A 5 -37.29 23.50 42.00
C VAL A 5 -38.12 22.22 42.30
N SER A 6 -37.39 21.27 42.91
CA SER A 6 -37.71 19.95 43.48
C SER A 6 -37.89 20.07 45.02
N PRO A 7 -37.40 19.22 45.97
CA PRO A 7 -37.02 17.78 46.00
C PRO A 7 -37.55 16.98 47.24
N LYS A 8 -37.30 15.65 47.32
CA LYS A 8 -36.42 14.98 48.34
C LYS A 8 -36.64 13.46 48.52
N TYR A 9 -35.57 12.81 49.00
CA TYR A 9 -35.39 11.40 49.44
C TYR A 9 -35.93 11.13 50.87
N GLU A 10 -36.20 9.86 51.27
CA GLU A 10 -35.27 8.96 52.06
C GLU A 10 -35.96 7.65 52.58
N ASP A 11 -35.18 6.69 53.13
CA ASP A 11 -35.49 5.24 53.38
C ASP A 11 -35.99 4.82 54.80
N ALA A 12 -36.64 3.64 54.91
CA ALA A 12 -36.59 2.64 56.02
C ALA A 12 -37.49 1.40 55.69
N LYS A 13 -37.09 0.11 55.66
CA LYS A 13 -36.51 -0.88 56.63
C LYS A 13 -37.51 -1.73 57.47
N ASP A 14 -37.67 -3.01 57.10
CA ASP A 14 -37.73 -4.28 57.91
C ASP A 14 -38.25 -5.49 57.07
N GLY A 15 -38.26 -6.78 57.47
CA GLY A 15 -37.70 -7.44 58.68
C GLY A 15 -37.99 -8.98 58.83
N MET A 16 -36.94 -9.82 58.81
CA MET A 16 -36.78 -11.20 59.39
C MET A 16 -37.50 -12.50 58.90
N SER A 17 -36.72 -13.61 59.05
CA SER A 17 -37.03 -15.07 59.07
C SER A 17 -37.24 -15.82 57.73
N GLY A 18 -36.68 -17.03 57.47
CA GLY A 18 -35.76 -17.89 58.25
C GLY A 18 -35.16 -19.09 57.44
N TYR A 19 -34.07 -19.69 57.94
CA TYR A 19 -33.30 -20.86 57.43
C TYR A 19 -33.82 -22.21 58.04
N PRO A 20 -33.25 -23.45 57.83
CA PRO A 20 -31.92 -23.87 57.29
C PRO A 20 -31.92 -25.07 56.29
N HIS A 21 -30.79 -25.40 55.62
CA HIS A 21 -29.79 -26.49 55.94
C HIS A 21 -28.97 -26.85 54.64
N LEU A 22 -27.86 -27.64 54.55
CA LEU A 22 -26.94 -28.31 55.49
C LEU A 22 -25.50 -28.51 54.85
N PHE A 23 -24.45 -27.87 55.40
CA PHE A 23 -23.02 -28.31 55.52
C PHE A 23 -22.00 -28.42 54.35
N HIS A 24 -20.77 -28.01 54.70
CA HIS A 24 -19.45 -28.32 54.10
C HIS A 24 -18.71 -29.38 54.95
N PHE A 25 -17.66 -30.01 54.40
CA PHE A 25 -16.60 -30.72 55.13
C PHE A 25 -15.21 -30.21 54.71
N TYR A 26 -14.20 -30.41 55.57
CA TYR A 26 -12.85 -29.81 55.46
C TYR A 26 -11.75 -30.81 55.90
N LEU A 27 -10.47 -30.43 55.67
CA LEU A 27 -9.19 -31.02 56.16
C LEU A 27 -8.48 -32.07 55.25
N PRO A 28 -7.15 -32.28 55.36
CA PRO A 28 -6.08 -31.28 55.14
C PRO A 28 -4.80 -31.83 54.43
N ILE A 29 -3.91 -30.97 53.91
CA ILE A 29 -2.54 -31.36 53.48
C ILE A 29 -1.46 -30.44 54.09
N ARG A 30 -0.23 -30.98 54.24
CA ARG A 30 0.88 -30.53 55.11
C ARG A 30 1.76 -29.40 54.55
N ARG A 31 2.52 -28.75 55.45
CA ARG A 31 3.73 -27.91 55.21
C ARG A 31 4.80 -28.71 54.42
N ALA A 32 5.73 -28.14 53.64
CA ALA A 32 6.71 -27.12 54.03
C ALA A 32 7.61 -26.63 52.85
N PHE A 33 8.45 -25.61 53.15
CA PHE A 33 9.58 -25.05 52.39
C PHE A 33 9.31 -23.99 51.29
N SER A 34 10.17 -22.96 51.33
CA SER A 34 10.30 -21.85 50.37
C SER A 34 11.77 -21.47 50.25
N PRO A 35 12.19 -20.93 49.10
CA PRO A 35 13.02 -19.73 49.08
C PRO A 35 12.40 -18.61 48.20
N PRO A 36 12.85 -17.35 48.31
CA PRO A 36 12.06 -16.21 47.87
C PRO A 36 12.32 -15.79 46.41
N ALA A 37 11.24 -15.47 45.69
CA ALA A 37 11.26 -14.64 44.49
C ALA A 37 10.39 -13.39 44.71
N VAL A 38 10.95 -12.21 44.45
CA VAL A 38 10.25 -10.93 44.63
C VAL A 38 9.35 -10.65 43.43
N ALA A 39 8.05 -10.85 43.60
CA ALA A 39 7.06 -10.58 42.57
C ALA A 39 6.56 -9.12 42.63
N PHE A 40 6.72 -8.37 41.54
CA PHE A 40 6.03 -7.09 41.36
C PHE A 40 4.53 -7.32 41.13
N LYS A 41 3.68 -6.67 41.94
CA LYS A 41 2.22 -6.73 41.80
C LYS A 41 1.76 -5.87 40.62
N PHE A 42 1.12 -6.49 39.64
CA PHE A 42 0.15 -5.81 38.79
C PHE A 42 -1.12 -5.48 39.60
N LEU A 43 -1.68 -4.29 39.40
CA LEU A 43 -3.00 -3.90 39.87
C LEU A 43 -3.90 -3.64 38.67
N SER A 44 -4.91 -4.49 38.50
CA SER A 44 -6.01 -4.27 37.57
C SER A 44 -7.03 -3.29 38.13
N ARG A 45 -7.67 -2.48 37.28
CA ARG A 45 -9.00 -1.91 37.51
C ARG A 45 -9.67 -1.47 36.21
N ALA A 46 -11.01 -1.47 36.22
CA ALA A 46 -11.87 -1.53 35.05
C ALA A 46 -12.16 -0.18 34.35
N CYS A 47 -12.61 -0.26 33.09
CA CYS A 47 -13.01 0.86 32.24
C CYS A 47 -14.50 1.21 32.32
N VAL A 48 -14.84 2.50 32.22
CA VAL A 48 -15.93 3.10 31.40
C VAL A 48 -15.60 4.59 31.14
N PRO A 49 -16.20 5.33 30.17
CA PRO A 49 -15.42 6.19 29.28
C PRO A 49 -15.71 7.70 29.36
N GLY A 50 -14.68 8.51 29.04
CA GLY A 50 -14.76 9.97 28.88
C GLY A 50 -13.38 10.57 28.56
N PRO A 51 -13.28 11.67 27.81
CA PRO A 51 -12.02 12.07 27.17
C PRO A 51 -11.06 12.77 28.15
N PHE A 52 -10.14 12.00 28.73
CA PHE A 52 -8.92 12.52 29.31
C PHE A 52 -7.72 12.00 28.54
N TRP A 53 -7.01 12.92 27.88
CA TRP A 53 -5.65 12.69 27.41
C TRP A 53 -4.80 12.33 28.63
N PRO A 54 -4.19 11.13 28.73
CA PRO A 54 -3.25 10.87 29.79
C PRO A 54 -2.08 11.84 29.59
N VAL A 55 -1.78 12.63 30.62
CA VAL A 55 -0.57 13.46 30.65
C VAL A 55 0.62 12.51 30.76
N ASN A 56 1.09 12.05 29.59
CA ASN A 56 2.13 11.06 29.49
C ASN A 56 3.45 11.72 29.90
N LEU A 57 3.92 11.47 31.12
CA LEU A 57 5.14 12.06 31.69
C LEU A 57 6.45 11.54 31.04
N GLN A 58 6.33 10.86 29.90
CA GLN A 58 7.41 10.53 28.98
C GLN A 58 7.00 11.03 27.59
N ASN A 59 7.75 11.99 27.02
CA ASN A 59 7.58 12.37 25.61
C ASN A 59 7.66 11.12 24.73
N ASN A 60 6.68 10.92 23.84
CA ASN A 60 6.61 9.74 22.96
C ASN A 60 7.92 9.50 22.18
N ASN A 61 8.65 10.56 21.83
CA ASN A 61 9.97 10.50 21.19
C ASN A 61 10.96 9.56 21.91
N LYS A 62 10.89 9.44 23.25
CA LYS A 62 11.76 8.53 24.01
C LYS A 62 11.48 7.05 23.74
N LEU A 63 10.25 6.70 23.36
CA LEU A 63 9.90 5.34 22.94
C LEU A 63 10.41 5.07 21.52
N ASP A 64 10.21 6.00 20.59
CA ASP A 64 10.74 5.91 19.22
C ASP A 64 12.28 5.74 19.20
N LYS A 65 13.01 6.53 20.01
CA LYS A 65 14.46 6.37 20.17
C LYS A 65 14.87 5.04 20.84
N LEU A 66 14.01 4.46 21.68
CA LEU A 66 14.23 3.12 22.23
C LEU A 66 14.01 2.02 21.18
N VAL A 67 13.01 2.17 20.32
CA VAL A 67 12.73 1.22 19.21
C VAL A 67 13.92 1.15 18.24
N ILE A 68 14.44 2.28 17.77
CA ILE A 68 15.62 2.28 16.87
C ILE A 68 16.88 1.75 17.58
N SER A 69 17.04 1.98 18.89
CA SER A 69 18.12 1.40 19.68
C SER A 69 18.03 -0.13 19.79
N GLN A 70 16.81 -0.69 19.96
CA GLN A 70 16.61 -2.15 19.96
C GLN A 70 16.84 -2.76 18.57
N LEU A 71 16.42 -2.08 17.49
CA LEU A 71 16.72 -2.50 16.12
C LEU A 71 18.24 -2.51 15.85
N GLY A 72 18.95 -1.46 16.27
CA GLY A 72 20.40 -1.39 16.17
C GLY A 72 21.10 -2.51 16.95
N PHE A 73 20.64 -2.82 18.17
CA PHE A 73 21.20 -3.93 18.95
C PHE A 73 20.89 -5.31 18.34
N LEU A 74 19.72 -5.49 17.72
CA LEU A 74 19.39 -6.70 16.94
C LEU A 74 20.34 -6.86 15.75
N ALA A 75 20.57 -5.79 14.99
CA ALA A 75 21.50 -5.77 13.86
C ALA A 75 22.94 -6.06 14.31
N GLN A 76 23.42 -5.44 15.41
CA GLN A 76 24.72 -5.78 16.01
C GLN A 76 24.82 -7.27 16.39
N ARG A 77 23.75 -7.87 16.93
CA ARG A 77 23.69 -9.31 17.24
C ARG A 77 23.60 -10.23 16.02
N ARG A 78 23.20 -9.72 14.85
CA ARG A 78 23.22 -10.46 13.57
C ARG A 78 24.62 -10.34 12.94
N LEU A 79 25.17 -9.13 12.87
CA LEU A 79 26.52 -8.83 12.42
C LEU A 79 27.60 -9.60 13.20
N ALA A 80 27.54 -9.63 14.53
CA ALA A 80 28.47 -10.38 15.38
C ALA A 80 28.42 -11.92 15.21
N ARG A 81 27.51 -12.44 14.38
CA ARG A 81 27.39 -13.85 14.00
C ARG A 81 27.63 -14.11 12.50
N GLY A 82 28.19 -13.13 11.76
CA GLY A 82 28.51 -13.28 10.34
C GLY A 82 27.34 -13.05 9.38
N ILE A 83 26.22 -12.47 9.83
CA ILE A 83 25.05 -12.22 8.97
C ILE A 83 25.23 -10.89 8.24
N ARG A 84 25.16 -10.92 6.89
CA ARG A 84 25.07 -9.72 6.05
C ARG A 84 23.76 -8.99 6.33
N LEU A 85 23.84 -7.72 6.73
CA LEU A 85 22.68 -6.93 7.15
C LEU A 85 21.86 -6.42 5.95
N ASN A 86 20.55 -6.35 6.09
CA ASN A 86 19.64 -5.73 5.12
C ASN A 86 19.49 -4.21 5.32
N HIS A 87 18.65 -3.56 4.51
CA HIS A 87 18.49 -2.10 4.52
C HIS A 87 18.02 -1.57 5.89
N ALA A 88 17.06 -2.24 6.53
CA ALA A 88 16.50 -1.81 7.81
C ALA A 88 17.48 -2.02 8.98
N GLU A 89 18.35 -3.03 8.87
CA GLU A 89 19.34 -3.38 9.89
C GLU A 89 20.60 -2.51 9.85
N ALA A 90 20.97 -2.00 8.67
CA ALA A 90 22.19 -1.18 8.49
C ALA A 90 22.15 0.20 9.20
N ALA A 91 21.06 0.54 9.88
CA ALA A 91 20.85 1.79 10.62
C ALA A 91 21.56 1.84 12.00
N LEU A 92 22.88 1.61 12.04
CA LEU A 92 23.70 1.61 13.27
C LEU A 92 24.31 2.99 13.57
N ILE A 93 24.11 3.53 14.78
CA ILE A 93 24.64 4.85 15.18
C ILE A 93 25.09 4.86 16.66
N ARG A 94 26.00 5.80 16.98
CA ARG A 94 26.84 5.89 18.19
C ARG A 94 26.42 7.02 19.14
N ASP A 95 26.75 6.86 20.42
CA ASP A 95 26.60 7.88 21.48
C ASP A 95 27.96 8.50 21.92
N GLY A 96 27.92 9.70 22.53
CA GLY A 96 28.77 10.02 23.68
C GLY A 96 29.67 11.27 23.60
N GLN A 97 30.62 11.33 22.65
CA GLN A 97 31.80 12.21 22.78
C GLN A 97 32.29 12.92 21.50
N TYR A 98 31.50 12.87 20.42
CA TYR A 98 31.92 13.29 19.08
C TYR A 98 31.12 14.48 18.57
N SER A 99 31.72 15.32 17.72
CA SER A 99 30.96 16.36 17.03
C SER A 99 30.06 15.75 15.94
N VAL A 100 29.10 16.52 15.43
CA VAL A 100 28.28 16.12 14.28
C VAL A 100 29.16 15.73 13.09
N ALA A 101 30.19 16.52 12.78
CA ALA A 101 31.10 16.26 11.66
C ALA A 101 31.90 14.96 11.85
N ASP A 102 32.33 14.66 13.07
CA ASP A 102 33.00 13.39 13.38
C ASP A 102 32.07 12.20 13.17
N LEU A 103 30.81 12.29 13.62
CA LEU A 103 29.83 11.21 13.46
C LEU A 103 29.45 10.98 11.99
N MET A 104 29.35 12.05 11.19
CA MET A 104 29.18 11.95 9.72
C MET A 104 30.33 11.19 9.04
N SER A 105 31.56 11.32 9.56
CA SER A 105 32.74 10.59 9.06
C SER A 105 32.82 9.16 9.60
N ILE A 106 32.53 8.97 10.89
CA ILE A 106 32.56 7.66 11.57
C ILE A 106 31.52 6.71 10.96
N GLY A 107 30.30 7.17 10.71
CA GLY A 107 29.21 6.35 10.16
C GLY A 107 29.57 5.69 8.82
N LYS A 108 30.29 6.40 7.94
CA LYS A 108 30.80 5.89 6.65
C LYS A 108 31.81 4.75 6.76
N SER A 109 32.38 4.55 7.94
CA SER A 109 33.43 3.55 8.21
C SER A 109 32.94 2.33 8.98
N MET A 110 31.69 2.31 9.47
CA MET A 110 31.20 1.20 10.31
C MET A 110 30.94 -0.08 9.52
N LEU A 111 30.32 0.04 8.34
CA LEU A 111 29.92 -1.10 7.51
C LEU A 111 30.50 -0.95 6.10
N GLY A 112 30.85 -2.08 5.50
CA GLY A 112 31.33 -2.17 4.12
C GLY A 112 30.44 -3.10 3.31
N ARG A 113 30.65 -3.19 1.98
CA ARG A 113 29.86 -4.04 1.07
C ARG A 113 29.77 -5.51 1.52
N ARG A 114 30.83 -6.04 2.13
CA ARG A 114 30.88 -7.41 2.69
C ARG A 114 29.92 -7.63 3.86
N HIS A 115 29.59 -6.57 4.59
CA HIS A 115 28.80 -6.60 5.82
C HIS A 115 27.29 -6.43 5.60
N VAL A 116 26.87 -6.13 4.36
CA VAL A 116 25.47 -5.86 3.99
C VAL A 116 25.04 -6.66 2.76
N LEU A 117 23.74 -6.82 2.54
CA LEU A 117 23.21 -7.35 1.28
C LEU A 117 23.46 -6.35 0.12
N PRO A 118 23.61 -6.80 -1.14
CA PRO A 118 23.95 -5.90 -2.26
C PRO A 118 22.94 -4.78 -2.47
N SER A 119 21.66 -5.08 -2.26
CA SER A 119 20.52 -4.16 -2.28
C SER A 119 20.73 -2.94 -1.38
N VAL A 120 21.44 -3.06 -0.25
CA VAL A 120 21.68 -1.95 0.69
C VAL A 120 22.53 -0.85 0.06
N VAL A 121 23.52 -1.21 -0.77
CA VAL A 121 24.45 -0.25 -1.39
C VAL A 121 23.74 0.68 -2.37
N SER A 122 22.65 0.23 -3.00
CA SER A 122 21.85 0.99 -3.96
C SER A 122 20.54 1.55 -3.38
N THR A 123 20.26 1.33 -2.09
CA THR A 123 19.03 1.84 -1.44
C THR A 123 19.31 2.76 -0.26
N LEU A 124 20.42 2.56 0.48
CA LEU A 124 20.79 3.34 1.65
C LEU A 124 21.79 4.46 1.29
N TYR A 125 21.30 5.51 0.62
CA TYR A 125 22.09 6.68 0.24
C TYR A 125 22.36 7.65 1.40
N GLU A 126 21.45 7.74 2.36
CA GLU A 126 21.59 8.59 3.54
C GLU A 126 21.01 7.90 4.77
N LEU A 127 21.71 8.03 5.91
CA LEU A 127 21.21 7.65 7.21
C LEU A 127 21.16 8.90 8.10
N GLN A 128 19.96 9.24 8.59
CA GLN A 128 19.70 10.47 9.34
C GLN A 128 19.20 10.15 10.76
N VAL A 129 19.84 10.74 11.78
CA VAL A 129 19.36 10.64 13.17
C VAL A 129 19.51 11.97 13.90
N GLU A 130 18.65 12.20 14.87
CA GLU A 130 18.85 13.23 15.90
C GLU A 130 19.17 12.60 17.24
N GLY A 131 20.26 13.09 17.85
CA GLY A 131 20.74 12.73 19.19
C GLY A 131 20.92 13.97 20.07
N THR A 132 20.96 13.77 21.39
CA THR A 132 21.17 14.84 22.37
C THR A 132 22.65 14.97 22.71
N PHE A 133 23.30 16.01 22.18
CA PHE A 133 24.68 16.37 22.46
C PHE A 133 24.75 17.27 23.71
N THR A 134 25.96 17.54 24.20
CA THR A 134 26.21 18.48 25.31
C THR A 134 25.72 19.91 25.04
N THR A 135 25.54 20.27 23.78
CA THR A 135 25.05 21.59 23.32
C THR A 135 23.58 21.58 22.85
N GLY A 136 22.84 20.46 23.00
CA GLY A 136 21.45 20.31 22.57
C GLY A 136 21.24 19.22 21.53
N THR A 137 20.05 19.17 20.93
CA THR A 137 19.71 18.18 19.89
C THR A 137 20.25 18.62 18.53
N TYR A 138 20.92 17.74 17.80
CA TYR A 138 21.40 17.99 16.44
C TYR A 138 21.17 16.81 15.51
N LEU A 139 20.91 17.12 14.25
CA LEU A 139 20.87 16.19 13.13
C LEU A 139 22.28 15.74 12.75
N VAL A 140 22.45 14.43 12.57
CA VAL A 140 23.60 13.79 11.94
C VAL A 140 23.11 13.10 10.67
N THR A 141 23.67 13.49 9.52
CA THR A 141 23.40 12.84 8.22
C THR A 141 24.64 12.15 7.70
N VAL A 142 24.62 10.82 7.69
CA VAL A 142 25.68 9.99 7.10
C VAL A 142 25.31 9.75 5.63
N HIS A 143 25.88 10.53 4.72
CA HIS A 143 25.75 10.31 3.28
C HIS A 143 26.62 9.12 2.84
N ASN A 144 26.10 8.22 2.00
CA ASN A 144 26.75 7.00 1.52
C ASN A 144 27.42 6.20 2.67
N PRO A 145 26.64 5.69 3.65
CA PRO A 145 27.18 4.97 4.81
C PRO A 145 27.98 3.72 4.44
N ILE A 146 27.65 3.07 3.32
CA ILE A 146 28.44 1.96 2.75
C ILE A 146 29.39 2.53 1.69
N SER A 147 30.60 2.90 2.10
CA SER A 147 31.56 3.62 1.25
C SER A 147 32.84 2.85 0.88
N SER A 148 32.99 1.64 1.42
CA SER A 148 34.15 0.74 1.25
C SER A 148 33.70 -0.72 1.16
N ASP A 149 34.58 -1.61 0.69
CA ASP A 149 34.27 -3.04 0.63
C ASP A 149 34.25 -3.67 2.03
N ASP A 150 35.19 -3.27 2.88
CA ASP A 150 35.31 -3.67 4.29
C ASP A 150 34.95 -2.51 5.25
N GLY A 151 34.68 -2.81 6.51
CA GLY A 151 34.21 -1.86 7.53
C GLY A 151 34.82 -2.10 8.92
N ASP A 152 34.88 -1.05 9.73
CA ASP A 152 35.40 -1.08 11.09
C ASP A 152 34.36 -1.67 12.05
N LEU A 153 34.41 -2.99 12.21
CA LEU A 153 33.49 -3.73 13.07
C LEU A 153 33.64 -3.41 14.57
N GLU A 154 34.78 -2.89 15.02
CA GLU A 154 34.92 -2.38 16.40
C GLU A 154 34.05 -1.15 16.61
N LYS A 155 34.00 -0.23 15.63
CA LYS A 155 33.07 0.91 15.63
C LYS A 155 31.61 0.47 15.46
N ALA A 156 31.32 -0.51 14.60
CA ALA A 156 29.95 -0.99 14.36
C ALA A 156 29.35 -1.68 15.60
N LEU A 157 30.16 -2.43 16.34
CA LEU A 157 29.76 -3.15 17.56
C LEU A 157 30.00 -2.33 18.85
N TYR A 158 30.40 -1.05 18.74
CA TYR A 158 30.63 -0.17 19.88
C TYR A 158 29.41 -0.12 20.83
N GLY A 159 29.68 -0.23 22.14
CA GLY A 159 28.64 -0.21 23.19
C GLY A 159 27.80 -1.49 23.32
N SER A 160 27.90 -2.44 22.38
CA SER A 160 27.11 -3.68 22.39
C SER A 160 27.64 -4.76 23.35
N PHE A 161 28.93 -4.70 23.69
CA PHE A 161 29.69 -5.75 24.39
C PHE A 161 29.69 -7.13 23.70
N LEU A 162 29.37 -7.18 22.41
CA LEU A 162 29.47 -8.39 21.58
C LEU A 162 30.91 -8.62 21.10
N PRO A 163 31.32 -9.88 20.88
CA PRO A 163 32.61 -10.17 20.26
C PRO A 163 32.63 -9.70 18.80
N ILE A 164 33.78 -9.21 18.35
CA ILE A 164 34.02 -8.94 16.93
C ILE A 164 34.13 -10.29 16.19
N PRO A 165 33.35 -10.53 15.12
CA PRO A 165 33.43 -11.76 14.35
C PRO A 165 34.76 -11.83 13.59
N PRO A 166 35.26 -13.03 13.25
CA PRO A 166 36.47 -13.17 12.46
C PRO A 166 36.21 -12.72 11.01
N ALA A 167 37.24 -12.24 10.32
CA ALA A 167 37.10 -11.60 9.00
C ALA A 167 36.62 -12.56 7.89
N ASP A 168 36.84 -13.87 8.06
CA ASP A 168 36.35 -14.93 7.16
C ASP A 168 34.84 -15.23 7.33
N ALA A 169 34.19 -14.68 8.36
CA ALA A 169 32.74 -14.75 8.52
C ALA A 169 31.96 -13.98 7.44
N PHE A 170 32.62 -13.08 6.70
CA PHE A 170 32.04 -12.34 5.59
C PHE A 170 32.86 -12.57 4.31
N PRO A 171 32.31 -13.19 3.25
CA PRO A 171 33.02 -13.35 1.99
C PRO A 171 33.31 -11.99 1.31
N ASP A 172 34.23 -11.97 0.35
CA ASP A 172 34.44 -10.81 -0.52
C ASP A 172 33.18 -10.50 -1.34
N PRO A 173 32.91 -9.23 -1.73
CA PRO A 173 31.75 -8.89 -2.54
C PRO A 173 31.93 -9.40 -3.97
N ASP A 174 30.91 -10.06 -4.52
CA ASP A 174 30.89 -10.40 -5.94
C ASP A 174 30.66 -9.12 -6.77
N PRO A 175 31.53 -8.75 -7.74
CA PRO A 175 31.30 -7.60 -8.61
C PRO A 175 29.98 -7.67 -9.37
N ASP A 176 29.51 -8.88 -9.72
CA ASP A 176 28.31 -9.11 -10.53
C ASP A 176 27.02 -8.79 -9.76
N ASP A 177 27.06 -8.72 -8.42
CA ASP A 177 25.94 -8.29 -7.57
C ASP A 177 25.63 -6.78 -7.73
N TYR A 178 26.59 -5.99 -8.21
CA TYR A 178 26.54 -4.51 -8.22
C TYR A 178 26.38 -3.90 -9.61
N GLU A 179 26.06 -4.70 -10.63
CA GLU A 179 25.74 -4.19 -11.96
C GLU A 179 24.51 -3.26 -11.90
N PRO A 180 24.54 -2.07 -12.53
CA PRO A 180 23.45 -1.09 -12.44
C PRO A 180 22.08 -1.66 -12.81
N GLU A 181 22.06 -2.58 -13.78
CA GLU A 181 20.85 -3.21 -14.34
C GLU A 181 20.22 -4.24 -13.38
N LYS A 182 20.97 -4.74 -12.37
CA LYS A 182 20.49 -5.63 -11.30
C LYS A 182 20.03 -4.90 -10.03
N THR A 183 20.27 -3.59 -9.92
CA THR A 183 19.91 -2.84 -8.70
C THR A 183 18.39 -2.74 -8.51
N PRO A 184 17.86 -2.86 -7.28
CA PRO A 184 16.42 -2.72 -7.04
C PRO A 184 15.88 -1.37 -7.54
N GLY A 185 14.90 -1.42 -8.44
CA GLY A 185 14.29 -0.22 -9.03
C GLY A 185 15.16 0.50 -10.07
N ALA A 186 16.14 -0.19 -10.68
CA ALA A 186 16.98 0.35 -11.74
C ALA A 186 16.16 1.02 -12.87
N ILE A 187 16.60 2.20 -13.29
CA ILE A 187 16.05 2.89 -14.47
C ILE A 187 17.03 2.69 -15.62
N ILE A 188 16.59 1.98 -16.67
CA ILE A 188 17.41 1.65 -17.85
C ILE A 188 16.97 2.55 -19.02
N PRO A 189 17.62 3.69 -19.27
CA PRO A 189 17.29 4.56 -20.40
C PRO A 189 17.83 4.01 -21.73
N VAL A 190 17.19 4.39 -22.83
CA VAL A 190 17.69 4.10 -24.19
C VAL A 190 19.06 4.74 -24.38
N LYS A 191 20.05 3.92 -24.78
CA LYS A 191 21.45 4.35 -24.92
C LYS A 191 21.60 5.33 -26.10
N ASN A 192 22.35 6.41 -25.90
CA ASN A 192 22.72 7.46 -26.88
C ASN A 192 21.62 8.42 -27.36
N GLU A 193 20.38 8.32 -26.88
CA GLU A 193 19.36 9.33 -27.18
C GLU A 193 19.42 10.53 -26.21
N ARG A 194 18.94 11.70 -26.68
CA ARG A 194 18.85 12.93 -25.87
C ARG A 194 17.49 13.59 -26.07
N ILE A 195 16.82 13.90 -24.97
CA ILE A 195 15.54 14.62 -24.98
C ILE A 195 15.80 16.08 -25.35
N VAL A 196 15.15 16.56 -26.42
CA VAL A 196 15.17 17.98 -26.82
C VAL A 196 14.13 18.73 -25.99
N LEU A 197 14.58 19.66 -25.15
CA LEU A 197 13.69 20.49 -24.34
C LEU A 197 13.10 21.64 -25.17
N ASN A 198 11.83 21.99 -24.91
CA ASN A 198 11.16 23.15 -25.53
C ASN A 198 11.31 23.17 -27.06
N GLU A 199 11.12 22.02 -27.72
CA GLU A 199 11.12 21.93 -29.18
C GLU A 199 10.02 22.83 -29.77
N GLY A 200 10.22 23.32 -30.99
CA GLY A 200 9.21 24.15 -31.65
C GLY A 200 8.98 25.53 -31.03
N ARG A 201 9.90 26.07 -30.20
CA ARG A 201 9.79 27.43 -29.63
C ARG A 201 10.96 28.35 -30.00
N LYS A 202 10.69 29.65 -30.17
CA LYS A 202 11.70 30.67 -30.48
C LYS A 202 12.71 30.80 -29.35
N ARG A 203 13.97 31.02 -29.71
CA ARG A 203 15.09 31.15 -28.78
C ARG A 203 15.90 32.41 -29.07
N ILE A 204 16.36 33.05 -28.00
CA ILE A 204 17.29 34.18 -28.07
C ILE A 204 18.45 33.93 -27.11
N LYS A 205 19.59 34.57 -27.38
CA LYS A 205 20.70 34.68 -26.43
C LYS A 205 20.81 36.13 -25.96
N LEU A 206 20.96 36.32 -24.65
CA LEU A 206 21.18 37.63 -24.03
C LEU A 206 22.40 37.58 -23.11
N LYS A 207 23.22 38.63 -23.16
CA LYS A 207 24.28 38.85 -22.18
C LYS A 207 23.70 39.54 -20.94
N VAL A 208 23.89 38.92 -19.78
CA VAL A 208 23.32 39.35 -18.49
C VAL A 208 24.45 39.57 -17.50
N MET A 209 24.55 40.80 -16.98
CA MET A 209 25.54 41.22 -15.98
C MET A 209 24.86 41.52 -14.65
N SER A 210 25.36 40.95 -13.56
CA SER A 210 24.98 41.35 -12.20
C SER A 210 25.75 42.59 -11.77
N ARG A 211 25.04 43.65 -11.40
CA ARG A 211 25.59 44.79 -10.64
C ARG A 211 25.17 44.78 -9.18
N GLY A 212 24.62 43.68 -8.70
CA GLY A 212 24.26 43.51 -7.30
C GLY A 212 25.49 43.29 -6.41
N ASP A 213 25.33 43.65 -5.14
CA ASP A 213 26.26 43.36 -4.04
C ASP A 213 26.01 41.96 -3.41
N ARG A 214 24.97 41.26 -3.89
CA ARG A 214 24.53 39.93 -3.45
C ARG A 214 24.29 39.01 -4.64
N PRO A 215 24.39 37.67 -4.45
CA PRO A 215 24.05 36.71 -5.49
C PRO A 215 22.58 36.79 -5.90
N ILE A 216 22.32 36.63 -7.20
CA ILE A 216 20.98 36.61 -7.80
C ILE A 216 20.82 35.27 -8.53
N GLN A 217 19.72 34.57 -8.30
CA GLN A 217 19.47 33.25 -8.90
C GLN A 217 18.09 33.23 -9.53
N VAL A 218 18.02 32.89 -10.83
CA VAL A 218 16.81 32.97 -11.65
C VAL A 218 16.37 31.56 -12.06
N GLY A 219 15.16 31.17 -11.67
CA GLY A 219 14.58 29.86 -11.99
C GLY A 219 14.12 29.71 -13.44
N SER A 220 14.12 28.48 -13.93
CA SER A 220 13.75 28.09 -15.30
C SER A 220 12.47 28.74 -15.85
N HIS A 221 11.42 28.83 -15.04
CA HIS A 221 10.09 29.30 -15.44
C HIS A 221 9.75 30.74 -15.03
N TYR A 222 10.72 31.48 -14.48
CA TYR A 222 10.51 32.89 -14.12
C TYR A 222 10.51 33.78 -15.37
N HIS A 223 9.55 34.69 -15.49
CA HIS A 223 9.46 35.66 -16.59
C HIS A 223 10.71 36.55 -16.63
N PHE A 224 11.53 36.44 -17.66
CA PHE A 224 12.91 36.95 -17.57
C PHE A 224 12.98 38.48 -17.47
N ILE A 225 12.02 39.19 -18.10
CA ILE A 225 11.87 40.65 -17.98
C ILE A 225 11.60 41.13 -16.55
N GLU A 226 10.95 40.32 -15.71
CA GLU A 226 10.58 40.65 -14.32
C GLU A 226 11.74 40.47 -13.33
N THR A 227 12.89 39.96 -13.76
CA THR A 227 14.01 39.58 -12.85
C THR A 227 14.61 40.78 -12.11
N ASN A 228 15.38 40.53 -11.05
CA ASN A 228 15.93 41.56 -10.15
C ASN A 228 16.45 42.81 -10.89
N PRO A 229 16.11 44.05 -10.46
CA PRO A 229 16.53 45.30 -11.09
C PRO A 229 18.03 45.44 -11.36
N GLN A 230 18.87 44.82 -10.52
CA GLN A 230 20.34 44.88 -10.59
C GLN A 230 20.96 43.95 -11.66
N LEU A 231 20.15 43.14 -12.35
CA LEU A 231 20.58 42.43 -13.56
C LEU A 231 20.46 43.36 -14.79
N HIS A 232 21.60 43.68 -15.41
CA HIS A 232 21.73 44.46 -16.62
C HIS A 232 21.71 43.57 -17.87
N PHE A 233 20.68 43.74 -18.72
CA PHE A 233 20.51 43.06 -20.01
C PHE A 233 19.41 43.75 -20.84
N ASP A 234 19.13 43.26 -22.05
CA ASP A 234 18.01 43.75 -22.86
C ASP A 234 16.65 43.25 -22.34
N ARG A 235 16.06 44.03 -21.44
CA ARG A 235 14.72 43.80 -20.88
C ARG A 235 13.65 43.60 -21.97
N LEU A 236 13.64 44.41 -23.04
CA LEU A 236 12.61 44.33 -24.07
C LEU A 236 12.75 43.06 -24.91
N ARG A 237 13.97 42.67 -25.29
CA ARG A 237 14.18 41.38 -25.98
C ARG A 237 13.77 40.19 -25.13
N SER A 238 13.82 40.30 -23.81
CA SER A 238 13.35 39.25 -22.88
C SER A 238 11.83 39.22 -22.62
N TYR A 239 11.07 40.16 -23.18
CA TYR A 239 9.61 40.22 -23.01
C TYR A 239 8.93 39.01 -23.65
N GLY A 240 8.18 38.23 -22.85
CA GLY A 240 7.60 36.95 -23.31
C GLY A 240 8.55 35.75 -23.27
N TYR A 241 9.74 35.89 -22.68
CA TYR A 241 10.73 34.81 -22.59
C TYR A 241 11.02 34.36 -21.14
N ARG A 242 11.48 33.12 -21.00
CA ARG A 242 12.02 32.49 -19.78
C ARG A 242 13.34 31.76 -20.07
N LEU A 243 14.05 31.26 -19.07
CA LEU A 243 15.30 30.51 -19.30
C LEU A 243 15.04 29.19 -20.05
N ASP A 244 15.91 28.89 -21.03
CA ASP A 244 15.90 27.62 -21.78
C ASP A 244 16.82 26.60 -21.09
N ILE A 245 16.39 26.14 -19.92
CA ILE A 245 17.10 25.19 -19.04
C ILE A 245 16.11 24.14 -18.51
N PRO A 246 16.57 22.99 -17.97
CA PRO A 246 15.69 21.97 -17.41
C PRO A 246 14.75 22.53 -16.33
N ALA A 247 13.51 22.03 -16.28
CA ALA A 247 12.51 22.46 -15.30
C ALA A 247 13.02 22.30 -13.86
N GLY A 248 12.58 23.18 -12.95
CA GLY A 248 13.08 23.23 -11.56
C GLY A 248 14.49 23.80 -11.38
N THR A 249 15.36 23.78 -12.41
CA THR A 249 16.72 24.33 -12.31
C THR A 249 16.76 25.87 -12.41
N SER A 250 17.94 26.45 -12.21
CA SER A 250 18.16 27.90 -12.19
C SER A 250 19.56 28.31 -12.67
N VAL A 251 19.70 29.54 -13.14
CA VAL A 251 21.01 30.18 -13.40
C VAL A 251 21.33 31.15 -12.27
N ARG A 252 22.52 30.98 -11.69
CA ARG A 252 23.05 31.83 -10.61
C ARG A 252 24.06 32.84 -11.16
N PHE A 253 23.97 34.07 -10.66
CA PHE A 253 24.85 35.20 -10.95
C PHE A 253 25.44 35.69 -9.62
N GLU A 254 26.77 35.65 -9.49
CA GLU A 254 27.45 36.27 -8.35
C GLU A 254 27.59 37.80 -8.54
N PRO A 255 27.94 38.59 -7.51
CA PRO A 255 28.25 40.01 -7.66
C PRO A 255 29.29 40.28 -8.75
N GLY A 256 28.96 41.13 -9.72
CA GLY A 256 29.83 41.46 -10.88
C GLY A 256 29.88 40.42 -12.00
N ASP A 257 29.26 39.25 -11.82
CA ASP A 257 29.26 38.15 -12.79
C ASP A 257 28.55 38.53 -14.09
N THR A 258 28.99 37.96 -15.22
CA THR A 258 28.44 38.23 -16.55
C THR A 258 28.35 36.94 -17.36
N LYS A 259 27.12 36.51 -17.67
CA LYS A 259 26.84 35.26 -18.39
C LYS A 259 25.99 35.51 -19.61
N VAL A 260 26.21 34.73 -20.67
CA VAL A 260 25.28 34.65 -21.81
C VAL A 260 24.29 33.54 -21.50
N VAL A 261 23.00 33.87 -21.44
CA VAL A 261 21.92 32.90 -21.22
C VAL A 261 21.13 32.70 -22.50
N THR A 262 20.66 31.47 -22.72
CA THR A 262 19.63 31.17 -23.73
C THR A 262 18.26 31.32 -23.08
N LEU A 263 17.37 32.06 -23.73
CA LEU A 263 15.97 32.17 -23.33
C LEU A 263 15.07 31.55 -24.40
N VAL A 264 13.90 31.07 -23.99
CA VAL A 264 12.86 30.47 -24.83
C VAL A 264 11.50 31.14 -24.57
N GLU A 265 10.70 31.26 -25.62
CA GLU A 265 9.37 31.88 -25.60
C GLU A 265 8.40 31.13 -24.65
N ILE A 266 7.55 31.87 -23.92
CA ILE A 266 6.43 31.26 -23.18
C ILE A 266 5.35 30.75 -24.15
N GLY A 267 4.68 29.67 -23.77
CA GLY A 267 3.59 29.08 -24.57
C GLY A 267 2.21 29.47 -24.02
N GLY A 268 1.20 28.71 -24.39
CA GLY A 268 -0.17 28.88 -23.92
C GLY A 268 -0.77 30.20 -24.38
N HIS A 269 -1.50 30.88 -23.50
CA HIS A 269 -2.09 32.20 -23.80
C HIS A 269 -1.07 33.34 -23.91
N GLN A 270 0.21 33.09 -23.59
CA GLN A 270 1.29 34.07 -23.52
C GLN A 270 0.92 35.27 -22.64
N VAL A 271 0.59 35.02 -21.37
CA VAL A 271 0.23 36.03 -20.38
C VAL A 271 1.25 36.04 -19.25
N ILE A 272 1.83 37.21 -18.98
CA ILE A 272 2.76 37.45 -17.88
C ILE A 272 1.97 37.84 -16.63
N ARG A 273 2.27 37.20 -15.48
CA ARG A 273 1.70 37.56 -14.18
C ARG A 273 2.74 37.45 -13.07
N GLY A 274 2.56 38.25 -12.01
CA GLY A 274 3.46 38.28 -10.86
C GLY A 274 4.81 38.94 -11.21
N GLY A 275 5.89 38.42 -10.62
CA GLY A 275 7.21 39.04 -10.73
C GLY A 275 7.26 40.37 -9.97
N ASN A 276 7.66 41.44 -10.66
CA ASN A 276 7.60 42.82 -10.15
C ASN A 276 6.45 43.61 -10.80
N CYS A 277 5.53 42.94 -11.49
CA CYS A 277 4.40 43.53 -12.22
C CYS A 277 4.81 44.55 -13.31
N ILE A 278 6.04 44.48 -13.81
CA ILE A 278 6.55 45.38 -14.85
C ILE A 278 5.75 45.20 -16.16
N ALA A 279 5.66 43.96 -16.62
CA ALA A 279 5.17 43.56 -17.93
C ALA A 279 3.88 42.71 -17.86
N SER A 280 3.23 42.66 -16.70
CA SER A 280 2.00 41.90 -16.47
C SER A 280 0.90 42.19 -17.51
N GLY A 281 0.15 41.13 -17.87
CA GLY A 281 -0.84 41.12 -18.94
C GLY A 281 -0.39 40.25 -20.12
N LYS A 282 -1.17 40.24 -21.21
CA LYS A 282 -0.82 39.52 -22.44
C LYS A 282 0.48 40.07 -23.05
N VAL A 283 1.29 39.20 -23.63
CA VAL A 283 2.46 39.56 -24.44
C VAL A 283 1.96 40.24 -25.73
N ASP A 284 2.25 41.54 -25.85
CA ASP A 284 1.90 42.36 -27.00
C ASP A 284 2.97 43.45 -27.19
N LEU A 285 3.64 43.45 -28.35
CA LEU A 285 4.72 44.39 -28.65
C LEU A 285 4.25 45.86 -28.72
N ALA A 286 2.95 46.12 -28.90
CA ALA A 286 2.38 47.46 -28.80
C ALA A 286 2.56 48.08 -27.40
N ARG A 287 2.83 47.26 -26.37
CA ARG A 287 3.03 47.69 -24.98
C ARG A 287 4.50 48.02 -24.64
N ALA A 288 5.41 47.97 -25.61
CA ALA A 288 6.84 48.19 -25.36
C ALA A 288 7.13 49.57 -24.72
N GLU A 289 6.47 50.64 -25.14
CA GLU A 289 6.64 51.99 -24.57
C GLU A 289 6.12 52.08 -23.13
N GLU A 290 4.94 51.50 -22.85
CA GLU A 290 4.34 51.37 -21.51
C GLU A 290 5.30 50.66 -20.55
N ILE A 291 5.88 49.53 -21.00
CA ILE A 291 6.80 48.71 -20.22
C ILE A 291 8.13 49.44 -20.00
N MET A 292 8.66 50.15 -21.01
CA MET A 292 9.88 50.95 -20.86
C MET A 292 9.72 52.10 -19.86
N ALA A 293 8.59 52.80 -19.89
CA ALA A 293 8.30 53.83 -18.89
C ALA A 293 8.27 53.25 -17.47
N ARG A 294 7.68 52.06 -17.27
CA ARG A 294 7.69 51.37 -15.96
C ARG A 294 9.08 50.92 -15.54
N LEU A 295 9.88 50.34 -16.44
CA LEU A 295 11.26 49.94 -16.16
C LEU A 295 12.10 51.14 -15.68
N GLN A 296 11.94 52.31 -16.31
CA GLN A 296 12.61 53.54 -15.91
C GLN A 296 12.11 54.05 -14.54
N VAL A 297 10.80 54.18 -14.34
CA VAL A 297 10.21 54.64 -13.06
C VAL A 297 10.60 53.75 -11.88
N GLN A 298 10.72 52.45 -12.10
CA GLN A 298 11.09 51.48 -11.06
C GLN A 298 12.60 51.16 -11.01
N ASN A 299 13.44 51.88 -11.76
CA ASN A 299 14.90 51.72 -11.80
C ASN A 299 15.41 50.32 -12.16
N PHE A 300 14.75 49.63 -13.09
CA PHE A 300 15.21 48.35 -13.64
C PHE A 300 16.28 48.57 -14.73
N ALA A 301 17.41 47.88 -14.61
CA ALA A 301 18.48 48.01 -15.58
C ALA A 301 18.11 47.41 -16.95
N HIS A 302 18.39 48.19 -18.00
CA HIS A 302 18.15 47.83 -19.41
C HIS A 302 19.34 48.28 -20.28
N VAL A 303 19.75 47.44 -21.25
CA VAL A 303 20.78 47.73 -22.27
C VAL A 303 20.35 47.10 -23.61
N PRO A 304 20.16 47.86 -24.71
CA PRO A 304 19.74 47.30 -26.00
C PRO A 304 20.81 46.46 -26.72
N GLU A 305 20.38 45.42 -27.46
CA GLU A 305 21.22 44.62 -28.37
C GLU A 305 20.49 44.31 -29.72
N PRO A 306 21.17 44.23 -30.88
CA PRO A 306 20.53 44.00 -32.19
C PRO A 306 20.07 42.54 -32.45
N THR A 307 19.14 42.37 -33.40
CA THR A 307 18.29 41.16 -33.61
C THR A 307 18.62 40.31 -34.84
N ALA A 308 18.21 39.03 -34.80
CA ALA A 308 18.10 38.09 -35.94
C ALA A 308 17.05 37.00 -35.63
N ASP A 309 16.35 36.49 -36.67
CA ASP A 309 15.15 35.62 -36.58
C ASP A 309 15.35 34.18 -37.10
N SER A 310 14.49 33.24 -36.65
CA SER A 310 14.17 31.97 -37.35
C SER A 310 12.82 31.36 -36.91
N ALA A 311 12.24 30.51 -37.78
CA ALA A 311 10.83 30.10 -37.78
C ALA A 311 10.53 28.71 -37.14
N LEU A 312 9.23 28.33 -37.08
CA LEU A 312 8.69 27.19 -36.33
C LEU A 312 7.62 26.39 -37.12
N VAL A 313 7.49 25.08 -36.79
CA VAL A 313 6.49 24.10 -37.28
C VAL A 313 6.12 23.16 -36.10
N PRO A 314 4.89 22.64 -35.95
CA PRO A 314 4.34 22.21 -34.65
C PRO A 314 4.41 20.70 -34.34
N THR A 315 4.09 20.35 -33.08
CA THR A 315 4.03 18.98 -32.53
C THR A 315 2.66 18.67 -31.87
N PRO A 316 2.33 17.36 -31.63
CA PRO A 316 0.98 16.91 -31.28
C PRO A 316 0.67 16.89 -29.76
N PHE A 317 -0.50 16.35 -29.40
CA PHE A 317 -1.20 16.56 -28.13
C PHE A 317 -0.84 15.55 -27.01
N SER A 318 -0.76 16.05 -25.77
CA SER A 318 -0.61 15.30 -24.51
C SER A 318 -1.55 15.87 -23.44
N MET A 319 -1.77 15.15 -22.33
CA MET A 319 -2.57 15.63 -21.20
C MET A 319 -1.68 16.16 -20.08
N ASP A 320 -1.48 17.47 -20.02
CA ASP A 320 -0.52 18.08 -19.09
C ASP A 320 -1.21 18.94 -18.01
N PRO A 321 -0.81 18.84 -16.73
CA PRO A 321 -1.14 19.85 -15.71
C PRO A 321 -0.20 21.06 -15.82
N GLY A 322 -0.64 22.23 -15.36
CA GLY A 322 0.25 23.41 -15.32
C GLY A 322 -0.48 24.74 -15.26
N ASN A 323 0.09 25.74 -15.92
CA ASN A 323 -0.51 27.07 -16.05
C ASN A 323 -0.72 27.39 -17.56
N PRO A 324 -1.97 27.43 -18.05
CA PRO A 324 -2.26 27.67 -19.47
C PRO A 324 -1.87 29.08 -19.94
N ASP A 325 -1.55 30.00 -19.03
CA ASP A 325 -1.05 31.33 -19.40
C ASP A 325 0.40 31.30 -19.94
N ILE A 326 1.18 30.23 -19.66
CA ILE A 326 2.62 30.13 -20.04
C ILE A 326 3.05 28.77 -20.63
N MET A 327 2.16 27.77 -20.61
CA MET A 327 2.39 26.39 -21.10
C MET A 327 1.36 26.03 -22.17
N ASP A 328 1.82 25.37 -23.23
CA ASP A 328 0.94 24.76 -24.23
C ASP A 328 0.35 23.46 -23.66
N GLY A 329 -0.74 22.95 -24.24
CA GLY A 329 -1.26 21.61 -23.92
C GLY A 329 -1.91 21.42 -22.54
N VAL A 330 -1.95 22.46 -21.69
CA VAL A 330 -2.52 22.31 -20.33
C VAL A 330 -4.00 21.92 -20.40
N THR A 331 -4.31 20.75 -19.84
CA THR A 331 -5.64 20.13 -19.90
C THR A 331 -6.66 20.99 -19.13
N PRO A 332 -7.86 21.27 -19.70
CA PRO A 332 -8.94 21.93 -18.97
C PRO A 332 -9.26 21.20 -17.65
N GLY A 333 -9.25 21.93 -16.54
CA GLY A 333 -9.42 21.37 -15.19
C GLY A 333 -8.12 20.96 -14.48
N MET A 334 -6.98 20.89 -15.18
CA MET A 334 -5.66 20.56 -14.59
C MET A 334 -4.78 21.81 -14.38
N THR A 335 -5.40 22.96 -14.09
CA THR A 335 -4.68 24.20 -13.78
C THR A 335 -4.20 24.20 -12.33
N ILE A 336 -2.89 24.37 -12.13
CA ILE A 336 -2.27 24.52 -10.81
C ILE A 336 -2.37 25.98 -10.38
N GLY A 337 -3.06 26.25 -9.26
CA GLY A 337 -3.28 27.59 -8.71
C GLY A 337 -2.95 27.68 -7.22
N SER A 338 -3.29 28.82 -6.61
CA SER A 338 -3.05 29.08 -5.17
C SER A 338 -3.83 28.20 -4.20
N SER A 339 -4.73 27.36 -4.71
CA SER A 339 -5.55 26.41 -3.94
C SER A 339 -5.26 24.95 -4.33
N THR A 340 -4.13 24.70 -4.99
CA THR A 340 -3.66 23.38 -5.41
C THR A 340 -2.50 22.96 -4.51
N ASP A 341 -2.66 21.86 -3.77
CA ASP A 341 -1.55 21.20 -3.07
C ASP A 341 -0.77 20.28 -4.03
N VAL A 342 0.46 19.91 -3.68
CA VAL A 342 1.37 19.18 -4.58
C VAL A 342 2.01 17.98 -3.89
N ILE A 343 1.74 16.78 -4.44
CA ILE A 343 2.48 15.56 -4.11
C ILE A 343 3.50 15.30 -5.23
N ALA A 344 4.77 15.17 -4.84
CA ALA A 344 5.90 14.91 -5.74
C ALA A 344 5.86 13.47 -6.28
N GLY A 345 5.42 13.30 -7.54
CA GLY A 345 5.32 12.01 -8.23
C GLY A 345 6.60 11.61 -8.99
N GLU A 346 7.59 12.49 -9.09
CA GLU A 346 8.82 12.22 -9.82
C GLU A 346 9.65 11.11 -9.18
N ASN A 347 10.20 10.23 -10.02
CA ASN A 347 10.89 9.00 -9.61
C ASN A 347 10.04 8.15 -8.63
N LYS A 348 8.72 8.10 -8.84
CA LYS A 348 7.78 7.19 -8.17
C LYS A 348 7.00 6.39 -9.20
N ILE A 349 6.52 5.22 -8.78
CA ILE A 349 5.42 4.53 -9.43
C ILE A 349 4.16 4.90 -8.65
N VAL A 350 3.06 5.17 -9.35
CA VAL A 350 1.74 5.40 -8.73
C VAL A 350 0.80 4.30 -9.19
N THR A 351 0.17 3.62 -8.25
CA THR A 351 -0.89 2.63 -8.52
C THR A 351 -2.21 3.08 -7.93
N ALA A 352 -3.31 2.48 -8.38
CA ALA A 352 -4.53 2.48 -7.58
C ALA A 352 -4.23 1.80 -6.23
N GLY A 353 -4.97 2.19 -5.19
CA GLY A 353 -5.02 1.44 -3.95
C GLY A 353 -5.56 0.02 -4.17
N GLY A 354 -4.92 -0.96 -3.55
CA GLY A 354 -5.34 -2.35 -3.68
C GLY A 354 -6.68 -2.62 -2.98
N PHE A 355 -7.39 -3.64 -3.45
CA PHE A 355 -8.65 -4.09 -2.91
C PHE A 355 -8.54 -5.56 -2.52
N ASP A 356 -8.52 -5.82 -1.23
CA ASP A 356 -8.61 -7.17 -0.68
C ASP A 356 -10.09 -7.54 -0.47
N THR A 357 -10.52 -8.61 -1.13
CA THR A 357 -11.93 -9.05 -1.10
C THR A 357 -12.20 -10.22 -0.16
N HIS A 358 -11.17 -10.79 0.47
CA HIS A 358 -11.33 -11.92 1.40
C HIS A 358 -10.81 -11.56 2.79
N ILE A 359 -11.47 -10.59 3.43
CA ILE A 359 -11.14 -10.13 4.78
C ILE A 359 -12.02 -10.78 5.85
N HIS A 360 -11.38 -11.51 6.76
CA HIS A 360 -12.00 -11.91 8.02
C HIS A 360 -11.83 -10.80 9.04
N PHE A 361 -12.92 -10.12 9.42
CA PHE A 361 -12.90 -9.01 10.39
C PHE A 361 -12.70 -9.50 11.84
N ILE A 362 -11.52 -10.06 12.10
CA ILE A 362 -11.08 -10.67 13.36
C ILE A 362 -10.53 -9.58 14.31
N CYS A 363 -9.74 -8.62 13.80
CA CYS A 363 -9.28 -7.49 14.60
C CYS A 363 -9.07 -6.21 13.77
N PRO A 364 -9.24 -5.00 14.35
CA PRO A 364 -9.09 -3.74 13.63
C PRO A 364 -7.64 -3.43 13.22
N GLN A 365 -6.64 -4.06 13.86
CA GLN A 365 -5.21 -3.87 13.56
C GLN A 365 -4.83 -4.28 12.13
N GLN A 366 -5.61 -5.16 11.49
CA GLN A 366 -5.46 -5.52 10.07
C GLN A 366 -5.43 -4.29 9.15
N VAL A 367 -6.11 -3.19 9.52
CA VAL A 367 -6.14 -1.95 8.72
C VAL A 367 -4.78 -1.25 8.69
N ASP A 368 -4.02 -1.31 9.78
CA ASP A 368 -2.68 -0.69 9.84
C ASP A 368 -1.71 -1.46 8.93
N GLU A 369 -1.74 -2.80 8.97
CA GLU A 369 -0.93 -3.68 8.10
C GLU A 369 -1.32 -3.54 6.61
N ALA A 370 -2.62 -3.48 6.32
CA ALA A 370 -3.13 -3.34 4.96
C ALA A 370 -2.81 -1.96 4.35
N LEU A 371 -2.94 -0.87 5.12
CA LEU A 371 -2.50 0.45 4.65
C LEU A 371 -0.98 0.54 4.53
N ALA A 372 -0.22 -0.15 5.41
CA ALA A 372 1.22 -0.26 5.29
C ALA A 372 1.69 -1.08 4.07
N SER A 373 0.83 -1.92 3.48
CA SER A 373 1.12 -2.63 2.23
C SER A 373 0.51 -2.00 0.98
N GLY A 374 -0.36 -0.99 1.11
CA GLY A 374 -0.99 -0.27 -0.02
C GLY A 374 -2.40 -0.74 -0.39
N ILE A 375 -3.05 -1.55 0.44
CA ILE A 375 -4.48 -1.87 0.33
C ILE A 375 -5.31 -0.69 0.87
N THR A 376 -6.35 -0.27 0.13
CA THR A 376 -7.23 0.86 0.47
C THR A 376 -8.71 0.48 0.58
N THR A 377 -9.07 -0.75 0.24
CA THR A 377 -10.44 -1.28 0.32
C THR A 377 -10.41 -2.69 0.89
N PHE A 378 -11.31 -2.95 1.84
CA PHE A 378 -11.63 -4.26 2.37
C PHE A 378 -13.06 -4.66 1.98
N LEU A 379 -13.25 -5.94 1.63
CA LEU A 379 -14.54 -6.61 1.66
C LEU A 379 -14.39 -7.94 2.39
N GLY A 380 -15.40 -8.29 3.18
CA GLY A 380 -15.50 -9.58 3.85
C GLY A 380 -16.38 -9.48 5.08
N GLY A 381 -16.20 -10.35 6.07
CA GLY A 381 -17.16 -10.49 7.18
C GLY A 381 -16.51 -10.93 8.49
N GLY A 382 -17.20 -10.68 9.59
CA GLY A 382 -16.75 -11.05 10.93
C GLY A 382 -17.29 -10.11 12.01
N THR A 383 -17.13 -10.50 13.27
CA THR A 383 -17.63 -9.77 14.45
C THR A 383 -16.56 -9.65 15.54
N GLY A 384 -15.29 -9.51 15.14
CA GLY A 384 -14.14 -9.73 16.03
C GLY A 384 -13.76 -11.22 16.12
N PRO A 385 -12.93 -11.63 17.10
CA PRO A 385 -12.32 -12.96 17.16
C PRO A 385 -13.28 -14.04 17.71
N SER A 386 -14.45 -14.17 17.10
CA SER A 386 -15.40 -15.27 17.36
C SER A 386 -15.03 -16.49 16.52
N THR A 387 -15.34 -17.71 16.97
CA THR A 387 -15.09 -18.95 16.19
C THR A 387 -15.62 -18.85 14.75
N GLY A 388 -16.82 -18.30 14.58
CA GLY A 388 -17.42 -18.12 13.25
C GLY A 388 -16.70 -17.10 12.36
N SER A 389 -16.06 -16.08 12.93
CA SER A 389 -15.27 -15.09 12.18
C SER A 389 -13.83 -15.56 11.94
N ASN A 390 -13.27 -16.34 12.86
CA ASN A 390 -11.96 -16.97 12.69
C ASN A 390 -11.97 -18.02 11.56
N ALA A 391 -13.15 -18.61 11.27
CA ALA A 391 -13.33 -19.59 10.20
C ALA A 391 -14.00 -19.03 8.93
N THR A 392 -14.87 -18.00 9.01
CA THR A 392 -15.70 -17.57 7.87
C THR A 392 -15.85 -16.04 7.73
N THR A 393 -15.79 -15.52 6.51
CA THR A 393 -16.15 -14.11 6.18
C THR A 393 -17.66 -13.85 6.25
N CYS A 394 -18.23 -13.98 7.45
CA CYS A 394 -19.66 -13.81 7.71
C CYS A 394 -19.90 -12.82 8.86
N THR A 395 -20.72 -11.79 8.61
CA THR A 395 -21.28 -10.92 9.66
C THR A 395 -22.77 -11.26 9.83
N PRO A 396 -23.14 -12.22 10.70
CA PRO A 396 -24.47 -12.81 10.71
C PRO A 396 -25.53 -11.89 11.34
N GLY A 397 -26.57 -11.58 10.56
CA GLY A 397 -27.80 -10.95 11.02
C GLY A 397 -27.75 -9.42 11.19
N PRO A 398 -28.91 -8.74 11.24
CA PRO A 398 -29.00 -7.28 11.20
C PRO A 398 -28.29 -6.54 12.34
N VAL A 399 -28.27 -7.11 13.54
CA VAL A 399 -27.66 -6.48 14.73
C VAL A 399 -26.15 -6.39 14.59
N HIS A 400 -25.49 -7.48 14.20
CA HIS A 400 -24.05 -7.49 13.97
C HIS A 400 -23.67 -6.68 12.73
N MET A 401 -24.46 -6.74 11.66
CA MET A 401 -24.25 -5.90 10.47
C MET A 401 -24.19 -4.41 10.84
N ARG A 402 -25.21 -3.91 11.56
CA ARG A 402 -25.23 -2.54 12.08
C ARG A 402 -24.01 -2.21 12.96
N GLN A 403 -23.70 -3.07 13.92
CA GLN A 403 -22.60 -2.85 14.85
C GLN A 403 -21.25 -2.78 14.15
N MET A 404 -21.00 -3.66 13.18
CA MET A 404 -19.75 -3.69 12.42
C MET A 404 -19.64 -2.50 11.45
N LEU A 405 -20.73 -2.11 10.78
CA LEU A 405 -20.75 -0.87 9.99
C LEU A 405 -20.41 0.36 10.84
N GLN A 406 -20.95 0.44 12.08
CA GLN A 406 -20.63 1.51 13.03
C GLN A 406 -19.19 1.44 13.59
N ALA A 407 -18.65 0.24 13.81
CA ALA A 407 -17.27 0.05 14.26
C ALA A 407 -16.26 0.42 13.15
N CYS A 408 -16.55 0.05 11.91
CA CYS A 408 -15.74 0.32 10.73
C CYS A 408 -15.82 1.77 10.24
N ASP A 409 -16.79 2.57 10.71
CA ASP A 409 -17.02 3.96 10.29
C ASP A 409 -15.82 4.89 10.53
N ARG A 410 -14.95 4.56 11.49
CA ARG A 410 -13.74 5.35 11.80
C ARG A 410 -12.44 4.77 11.26
N LEU A 411 -12.49 3.62 10.60
CA LEU A 411 -11.29 3.00 10.00
C LEU A 411 -10.92 3.74 8.71
N PRO A 412 -9.66 4.12 8.48
CA PRO A 412 -9.24 4.95 7.34
C PRO A 412 -9.10 4.19 6.01
N ILE A 413 -10.05 3.28 5.75
CA ILE A 413 -10.09 2.36 4.62
C ILE A 413 -11.53 2.26 4.10
N ASN A 414 -11.71 1.98 2.81
CA ASN A 414 -13.05 1.65 2.29
C ASN A 414 -13.46 0.25 2.80
N VAL A 415 -14.74 0.05 3.09
CA VAL A 415 -15.25 -1.20 3.68
C VAL A 415 -16.56 -1.61 3.02
N GLY A 416 -16.64 -2.85 2.53
CA GLY A 416 -17.90 -3.58 2.35
C GLY A 416 -18.00 -4.71 3.38
N ILE A 417 -19.20 -5.05 3.84
CA ILE A 417 -19.41 -6.13 4.83
C ILE A 417 -20.32 -7.21 4.25
N THR A 418 -19.97 -8.48 4.44
CA THR A 418 -20.67 -9.65 3.88
C THR A 418 -21.56 -10.34 4.91
N GLY A 419 -22.77 -10.70 4.51
CA GLY A 419 -23.67 -11.54 5.30
C GLY A 419 -23.35 -13.04 5.13
N LYS A 420 -24.00 -13.88 5.94
CA LYS A 420 -24.01 -15.34 5.77
C LYS A 420 -25.07 -15.73 4.74
N GLY A 421 -24.68 -16.44 3.68
CA GLY A 421 -25.57 -16.95 2.63
C GLY A 421 -26.11 -18.36 2.86
N ASN A 422 -25.62 -19.08 3.87
CA ASN A 422 -26.02 -20.47 4.16
C ASN A 422 -27.41 -20.54 4.85
N ASP A 423 -28.50 -20.39 4.08
CA ASP A 423 -29.89 -20.60 4.53
C ASP A 423 -30.78 -21.00 3.34
N CYS A 424 -31.53 -22.10 3.46
CA CYS A 424 -32.44 -22.60 2.43
C CYS A 424 -33.83 -21.91 2.43
N GLY A 425 -34.13 -21.07 3.43
CA GLY A 425 -35.40 -20.36 3.57
C GLY A 425 -35.37 -18.90 3.09
N GLY A 426 -34.19 -18.35 2.78
CA GLY A 426 -33.99 -17.01 2.22
C GLY A 426 -34.25 -15.82 3.16
N VAL A 427 -35.20 -15.92 4.10
CA VAL A 427 -35.62 -14.79 4.97
C VAL A 427 -34.44 -14.21 5.76
N SER A 428 -33.59 -15.06 6.35
CA SER A 428 -32.43 -14.61 7.14
C SER A 428 -31.34 -13.98 6.26
N ILE A 429 -31.31 -14.31 4.97
CA ILE A 429 -30.40 -13.71 3.98
C ILE A 429 -30.92 -12.32 3.59
N GLU A 430 -32.22 -12.22 3.31
CA GLU A 430 -32.89 -10.97 2.92
C GLU A 430 -32.75 -9.87 4.00
N GLU A 431 -32.91 -10.20 5.29
CA GLU A 431 -32.73 -9.23 6.37
C GLU A 431 -31.28 -8.70 6.48
N GLN A 432 -30.27 -9.52 6.17
CA GLN A 432 -28.87 -9.10 6.18
C GLN A 432 -28.57 -8.12 5.03
N ILE A 433 -29.16 -8.36 3.85
CA ILE A 433 -29.06 -7.45 2.70
C ILE A 433 -29.67 -6.10 3.04
N TYR A 434 -30.90 -6.05 3.58
CA TYR A 434 -31.53 -4.79 4.02
C TYR A 434 -30.77 -4.10 5.17
N ALA A 435 -30.11 -4.86 6.04
CA ALA A 435 -29.27 -4.31 7.12
C ALA A 435 -27.94 -3.71 6.63
N GLY A 436 -27.60 -3.83 5.35
CA GLY A 436 -26.42 -3.20 4.74
C GLY A 436 -25.34 -4.16 4.26
N ALA A 437 -25.60 -5.47 4.14
CA ALA A 437 -24.63 -6.37 3.51
C ALA A 437 -24.35 -5.94 2.05
N ALA A 438 -23.07 -5.88 1.66
CA ALA A 438 -22.60 -5.61 0.30
C ALA A 438 -22.49 -6.88 -0.56
N GLY A 439 -22.55 -8.06 0.07
CA GLY A 439 -22.40 -9.38 -0.55
C GLY A 439 -22.69 -10.48 0.47
N LEU A 440 -22.59 -11.74 0.05
CA LEU A 440 -22.85 -12.91 0.88
C LEU A 440 -21.70 -13.92 0.76
N LYS A 441 -21.33 -14.57 1.88
CA LYS A 441 -20.43 -15.74 1.88
C LYS A 441 -21.24 -17.03 2.09
N LEU A 442 -21.05 -18.00 1.22
CA LEU A 442 -21.34 -19.42 1.46
C LEU A 442 -20.08 -20.11 1.99
N HIS A 443 -20.19 -20.86 3.09
CA HIS A 443 -19.09 -21.62 3.71
C HIS A 443 -19.46 -23.07 4.02
N GLU A 444 -18.49 -23.99 3.90
CA GLU A 444 -18.69 -25.40 4.27
C GLU A 444 -19.00 -25.59 5.77
N ASP A 445 -18.33 -24.83 6.65
CA ASP A 445 -18.57 -24.75 8.10
C ASP A 445 -20.01 -24.38 8.48
N TRP A 446 -20.76 -23.80 7.53
CA TRP A 446 -22.19 -23.47 7.67
C TRP A 446 -23.08 -24.27 6.70
N GLY A 447 -22.51 -25.22 5.96
CA GLY A 447 -23.17 -26.05 4.95
C GLY A 447 -23.29 -25.39 3.58
N SER A 448 -22.25 -25.49 2.73
CA SER A 448 -22.26 -25.06 1.32
C SER A 448 -23.00 -26.06 0.41
N THR A 449 -24.21 -26.44 0.81
CA THR A 449 -25.01 -27.45 0.11
C THR A 449 -25.69 -26.87 -1.15
N PRO A 450 -26.03 -27.69 -2.16
CA PRO A 450 -26.73 -27.23 -3.37
C PRO A 450 -28.01 -26.41 -3.11
N ALA A 451 -28.75 -26.73 -2.04
CA ALA A 451 -29.96 -26.00 -1.66
C ALA A 451 -29.66 -24.60 -1.07
N ALA A 452 -28.58 -24.48 -0.27
CA ALA A 452 -28.13 -23.20 0.25
C ALA A 452 -27.50 -22.33 -0.85
N ILE A 453 -26.75 -22.94 -1.78
CA ILE A 453 -26.20 -22.27 -2.97
C ILE A 453 -27.33 -21.66 -3.81
N ASP A 454 -28.37 -22.44 -4.10
CA ASP A 454 -29.50 -22.00 -4.92
C ASP A 454 -30.27 -20.82 -4.30
N SER A 455 -30.63 -20.95 -3.01
CA SER A 455 -31.32 -19.92 -2.23
C SER A 455 -30.51 -18.61 -2.11
N CYS A 456 -29.20 -18.72 -1.89
CA CYS A 456 -28.30 -17.56 -1.82
C CYS A 456 -28.19 -16.83 -3.16
N LEU A 457 -28.03 -17.57 -4.26
CA LEU A 457 -27.89 -16.99 -5.60
C LEU A 457 -29.19 -16.35 -6.08
N ASP A 458 -30.37 -16.92 -5.77
CA ASP A 458 -31.67 -16.29 -6.06
C ASP A 458 -31.80 -14.91 -5.40
N LEU A 459 -31.30 -14.74 -4.17
CA LEU A 459 -31.30 -13.43 -3.51
C LEU A 459 -30.20 -12.50 -4.03
N CYS A 460 -29.05 -13.03 -4.45
CA CYS A 460 -28.02 -12.23 -5.13
C CYS A 460 -28.55 -11.63 -6.44
N ASP A 461 -29.25 -12.45 -7.24
CA ASP A 461 -29.90 -12.01 -8.48
C ASP A 461 -31.03 -10.99 -8.21
N LYS A 462 -31.83 -11.18 -7.15
CA LYS A 462 -32.88 -10.24 -6.71
C LYS A 462 -32.34 -8.87 -6.28
N PHE A 463 -31.17 -8.82 -5.64
CA PHE A 463 -30.67 -7.63 -4.95
C PHE A 463 -29.38 -7.01 -5.52
N ASP A 464 -28.85 -7.56 -6.61
CA ASP A 464 -27.63 -7.10 -7.29
C ASP A 464 -26.38 -7.03 -6.38
N VAL A 465 -26.22 -8.05 -5.52
CA VAL A 465 -25.04 -8.25 -4.65
C VAL A 465 -24.24 -9.47 -5.08
N GLN A 466 -22.95 -9.54 -4.76
CA GLN A 466 -22.14 -10.70 -5.12
C GLN A 466 -22.28 -11.85 -4.11
N CYS A 467 -22.23 -13.08 -4.62
CA CYS A 467 -22.04 -14.29 -3.81
C CYS A 467 -20.58 -14.75 -3.90
N MET A 468 -19.93 -14.89 -2.76
CA MET A 468 -18.63 -15.54 -2.62
C MET A 468 -18.82 -16.92 -2.02
N ILE A 469 -18.08 -17.92 -2.50
CA ILE A 469 -18.22 -19.30 -2.05
C ILE A 469 -16.88 -19.93 -1.66
N HIS A 470 -16.96 -20.67 -0.56
CA HIS A 470 -16.05 -21.74 -0.15
C HIS A 470 -16.89 -23.02 -0.25
N THR A 471 -16.55 -23.94 -1.15
CA THR A 471 -17.40 -25.10 -1.46
C THR A 471 -17.20 -26.26 -0.48
N ASP A 472 -17.98 -27.32 -0.61
CA ASP A 472 -17.94 -28.52 0.24
C ASP A 472 -16.65 -29.34 -0.01
N THR A 473 -15.61 -29.18 0.83
CA THR A 473 -14.35 -29.93 0.72
C THR A 473 -14.55 -31.43 0.90
N LEU A 474 -15.50 -31.80 1.76
CA LEU A 474 -15.79 -33.18 2.13
C LEU A 474 -16.53 -33.95 1.03
N ASN A 475 -17.04 -33.23 0.02
CA ASN A 475 -17.97 -33.76 -0.99
C ASN A 475 -19.23 -34.39 -0.35
N GLU A 476 -19.67 -33.89 0.82
CA GLU A 476 -20.78 -34.47 1.60
C GLU A 476 -22.11 -34.42 0.82
N SER A 477 -22.39 -33.30 0.16
CA SER A 477 -23.59 -33.09 -0.63
C SER A 477 -23.43 -33.42 -2.12
N GLY A 478 -22.21 -33.71 -2.58
CA GLY A 478 -21.83 -33.94 -3.97
C GLY A 478 -20.40 -33.49 -4.27
N PHE A 479 -19.90 -33.87 -5.44
CA PHE A 479 -18.62 -33.42 -6.00
C PHE A 479 -18.74 -32.05 -6.67
N VAL A 480 -17.64 -31.54 -7.20
CA VAL A 480 -17.54 -30.20 -7.80
C VAL A 480 -18.59 -29.98 -8.89
N GLU A 481 -18.93 -30.99 -9.70
CA GLU A 481 -19.89 -30.85 -10.80
C GLU A 481 -21.30 -30.58 -10.29
N GLN A 482 -21.73 -31.21 -9.18
CA GLN A 482 -23.06 -30.94 -8.60
C GLN A 482 -23.14 -29.53 -8.00
N THR A 483 -22.04 -29.03 -7.44
CA THR A 483 -21.92 -27.63 -7.01
C THR A 483 -21.98 -26.68 -8.21
N ILE A 484 -21.28 -26.97 -9.31
CA ILE A 484 -21.34 -26.20 -10.56
C ILE A 484 -22.76 -26.20 -11.15
N GLU A 485 -23.44 -27.35 -11.20
CA GLU A 485 -24.84 -27.47 -11.62
C GLU A 485 -25.76 -26.59 -10.76
N SER A 486 -25.54 -26.54 -9.44
CA SER A 486 -26.32 -25.71 -8.51
C SER A 486 -26.12 -24.20 -8.73
N PHE A 487 -25.01 -23.77 -9.33
CA PHE A 487 -24.84 -22.37 -9.75
C PHE A 487 -25.85 -21.97 -10.85
N LYS A 488 -26.33 -22.93 -11.67
CA LYS A 488 -27.26 -22.71 -12.79
C LYS A 488 -26.79 -21.59 -13.75
N ASN A 489 -25.49 -21.51 -14.00
CA ASN A 489 -24.81 -20.46 -14.77
C ASN A 489 -24.94 -19.02 -14.21
N ARG A 490 -25.41 -18.83 -12.97
CA ARG A 490 -25.44 -17.51 -12.31
C ARG A 490 -24.02 -17.11 -11.88
N THR A 491 -23.74 -15.81 -11.88
CA THR A 491 -22.43 -15.28 -11.48
C THR A 491 -22.07 -15.66 -10.05
N ILE A 492 -20.86 -16.16 -9.82
CA ILE A 492 -20.35 -16.47 -8.49
C ILE A 492 -18.84 -16.24 -8.38
N HIS A 493 -18.37 -15.80 -7.23
CA HIS A 493 -16.95 -15.63 -6.93
C HIS A 493 -16.46 -16.82 -6.10
N THR A 494 -15.62 -17.67 -6.67
CA THR A 494 -14.94 -18.75 -5.93
C THR A 494 -13.71 -18.18 -5.23
N TYR A 495 -13.69 -18.24 -3.90
CA TYR A 495 -12.49 -17.94 -3.12
C TYR A 495 -11.49 -19.10 -3.20
N HIS A 496 -10.21 -18.81 -2.92
CA HIS A 496 -9.09 -19.77 -2.82
C HIS A 496 -9.25 -20.97 -3.79
N THR A 497 -9.40 -20.64 -5.07
CA THR A 497 -9.92 -21.55 -6.11
C THR A 497 -9.07 -22.81 -6.28
N GLU A 498 -7.79 -22.77 -5.91
CA GLU A 498 -6.90 -23.94 -5.88
C GLU A 498 -7.30 -25.01 -4.84
N GLY A 499 -7.91 -24.61 -3.73
CA GLY A 499 -8.54 -25.50 -2.76
C GLY A 499 -7.80 -25.74 -1.43
N ALA A 500 -6.54 -25.33 -1.24
CA ALA A 500 -5.87 -25.42 0.06
C ALA A 500 -6.58 -24.57 1.12
N GLY A 501 -7.00 -23.35 0.74
CA GLY A 501 -7.90 -22.50 1.54
C GLY A 501 -9.29 -23.10 1.74
N GLY A 502 -9.73 -23.99 0.83
CA GLY A 502 -10.89 -24.87 0.98
C GLY A 502 -11.76 -24.99 -0.27
N GLY A 503 -12.51 -26.09 -0.35
CA GLY A 503 -13.33 -26.46 -1.50
C GLY A 503 -13.10 -27.90 -1.94
N HIS A 504 -13.95 -28.38 -2.86
CA HIS A 504 -14.03 -29.79 -3.30
C HIS A 504 -12.65 -30.42 -3.50
N ALA A 505 -12.34 -31.45 -2.72
CA ALA A 505 -11.07 -32.16 -2.82
C ALA A 505 -11.18 -33.31 -3.83
N PRO A 506 -10.24 -33.44 -4.79
CA PRO A 506 -9.05 -32.61 -5.03
C PRO A 506 -9.25 -31.49 -6.09
N ASP A 507 -10.42 -31.39 -6.70
CA ASP A 507 -10.62 -30.86 -8.05
C ASP A 507 -11.34 -29.51 -8.17
N ILE A 508 -11.57 -28.80 -7.06
CA ILE A 508 -12.18 -27.45 -7.05
C ILE A 508 -11.51 -26.46 -8.02
N ILE A 509 -10.21 -26.61 -8.29
CA ILE A 509 -9.47 -25.76 -9.24
C ILE A 509 -10.02 -25.81 -10.68
N SER A 510 -10.80 -26.85 -11.02
CA SER A 510 -11.46 -26.99 -12.32
C SER A 510 -12.42 -25.84 -12.65
N VAL A 511 -13.03 -25.19 -11.65
CA VAL A 511 -14.07 -24.15 -11.85
C VAL A 511 -13.61 -22.93 -12.66
N VAL A 512 -12.30 -22.75 -12.87
CA VAL A 512 -11.73 -21.70 -13.73
C VAL A 512 -12.17 -21.82 -15.20
N GLU A 513 -12.66 -22.98 -15.64
CA GLU A 513 -13.16 -23.22 -17.00
C GLU A 513 -14.54 -22.61 -17.28
N HIS A 514 -15.28 -22.19 -16.24
CA HIS A 514 -16.67 -21.75 -16.39
C HIS A 514 -16.82 -20.23 -16.57
N PRO A 515 -17.70 -19.77 -17.49
CA PRO A 515 -17.84 -18.36 -17.83
C PRO A 515 -18.52 -17.52 -16.75
N ASN A 516 -19.31 -18.14 -15.86
CA ASN A 516 -20.00 -17.46 -14.75
C ASN A 516 -19.18 -17.43 -13.46
N VAL A 517 -18.00 -18.05 -13.43
CA VAL A 517 -17.12 -18.09 -12.25
C VAL A 517 -16.11 -16.95 -12.31
N LEU A 518 -15.95 -16.25 -11.20
CA LEU A 518 -14.96 -15.19 -10.99
C LEU A 518 -13.90 -15.69 -10.00
N PRO A 519 -12.83 -16.39 -10.44
CA PRO A 519 -11.94 -17.09 -9.53
C PRO A 519 -10.90 -16.16 -8.88
N SER A 520 -10.74 -16.29 -7.56
CA SER A 520 -9.63 -15.71 -6.80
C SER A 520 -8.80 -16.77 -6.08
N SER A 521 -7.58 -16.35 -5.74
CA SER A 521 -6.69 -17.05 -4.82
C SER A 521 -6.51 -16.26 -3.52
N THR A 522 -6.17 -16.98 -2.46
CA THR A 522 -5.68 -16.41 -1.20
C THR A 522 -4.16 -16.52 -1.17
N ASN A 523 -3.49 -15.79 -0.27
CA ASN A 523 -2.08 -15.48 -0.48
C ASN A 523 -1.00 -16.40 0.12
N PRO A 524 -1.24 -17.33 1.08
CA PRO A 524 -0.14 -18.15 1.60
C PRO A 524 0.40 -19.19 0.60
N THR A 525 -0.43 -19.72 -0.30
CA THR A 525 0.02 -20.64 -1.36
C THR A 525 0.91 -19.95 -2.40
N ARG A 526 0.99 -18.60 -2.38
CA ARG A 526 1.48 -17.80 -3.49
C ARG A 526 2.94 -17.31 -3.31
N PRO A 527 3.82 -17.54 -4.29
CA PRO A 527 3.84 -18.69 -5.19
C PRO A 527 4.19 -19.98 -4.44
N PHE A 528 4.20 -21.12 -5.15
CA PHE A 528 4.68 -22.37 -4.58
C PHE A 528 6.19 -22.30 -4.27
N THR A 529 6.57 -22.51 -3.00
CA THR A 529 7.93 -22.50 -2.47
C THR A 529 8.23 -23.74 -1.64
N LEU A 530 9.50 -23.99 -1.31
CA LEU A 530 9.93 -25.17 -0.55
C LEU A 530 9.22 -25.36 0.80
N ASN A 531 8.81 -24.28 1.47
CA ASN A 531 8.15 -24.35 2.79
C ASN A 531 6.62 -24.37 2.70
N THR A 532 6.03 -24.24 1.51
CA THR A 532 4.59 -24.00 1.37
C THR A 532 3.76 -25.16 1.95
N LEU A 533 4.08 -26.41 1.62
CA LEU A 533 3.32 -27.58 2.06
C LEU A 533 3.38 -27.77 3.59
N ASP A 534 4.59 -27.74 4.16
CA ASP A 534 4.83 -27.90 5.59
C ASP A 534 4.12 -26.82 6.42
N GLU A 535 4.10 -25.56 5.94
CA GLU A 535 3.37 -24.47 6.59
C GLU A 535 1.85 -24.70 6.57
N HIS A 536 1.30 -25.12 5.43
CA HIS A 536 -0.14 -25.20 5.22
C HIS A 536 -0.79 -26.34 6.00
N LEU A 537 -0.11 -27.49 6.14
CA LEU A 537 -0.64 -28.63 6.90
C LEU A 537 -0.95 -28.22 8.35
N ASP A 538 0.01 -27.62 9.05
CA ASP A 538 -0.18 -27.14 10.42
C ASP A 538 -1.15 -25.97 10.52
N MET A 539 -1.14 -25.06 9.55
CA MET A 539 -2.07 -23.92 9.51
C MET A 539 -3.53 -24.35 9.38
N LEU A 540 -3.81 -25.29 8.46
CA LEU A 540 -5.14 -25.85 8.22
C LEU A 540 -5.66 -26.54 9.49
N MET A 541 -4.84 -27.38 10.13
CA MET A 541 -5.24 -28.07 11.36
C MET A 541 -5.61 -27.10 12.48
N VAL A 542 -4.92 -25.96 12.61
CA VAL A 542 -5.25 -24.93 13.61
C VAL A 542 -6.54 -24.20 13.25
N CYS A 543 -6.72 -23.77 12.00
CA CYS A 543 -7.90 -23.00 11.57
C CYS A 543 -9.20 -23.82 11.68
N HIS A 544 -9.17 -25.08 11.25
CA HIS A 544 -10.32 -26.00 11.30
C HIS A 544 -10.46 -26.77 12.63
N HIS A 545 -9.65 -26.42 13.65
CA HIS A 545 -9.71 -27.01 14.99
C HIS A 545 -9.53 -28.55 15.01
N LEU A 546 -8.74 -29.07 14.07
CA LEU A 546 -8.50 -30.49 13.86
C LEU A 546 -7.50 -31.08 14.86
N SER A 547 -7.56 -32.40 15.05
CA SER A 547 -6.73 -33.16 15.99
C SER A 547 -5.75 -34.08 15.26
N LYS A 548 -4.44 -33.87 15.50
CA LYS A 548 -3.37 -34.81 15.08
C LYS A 548 -3.49 -36.23 15.66
N ASN A 549 -4.46 -36.46 16.55
CA ASN A 549 -4.73 -37.77 17.15
C ASN A 549 -5.95 -38.48 16.52
N ILE A 550 -6.60 -37.87 15.53
CA ILE A 550 -7.71 -38.45 14.76
C ILE A 550 -7.20 -38.71 13.34
N ALA A 551 -7.36 -39.94 12.83
CA ALA A 551 -6.77 -40.32 11.54
C ALA A 551 -7.50 -39.65 10.37
N GLU A 552 -8.82 -39.50 10.51
CA GLU A 552 -9.72 -38.85 9.57
C GLU A 552 -9.39 -37.36 9.42
N ASP A 553 -9.09 -36.66 10.52
CA ASP A 553 -8.66 -35.25 10.53
C ASP A 553 -7.33 -35.04 9.79
N VAL A 554 -6.37 -35.96 9.95
CA VAL A 554 -5.09 -35.92 9.24
C VAL A 554 -5.28 -36.23 7.76
N ALA A 555 -6.05 -37.26 7.41
CA ALA A 555 -6.35 -37.60 6.03
C ALA A 555 -7.11 -36.47 5.29
N PHE A 556 -7.99 -35.76 5.98
CA PHE A 556 -8.65 -34.55 5.46
C PHE A 556 -7.66 -33.40 5.21
N ALA A 557 -6.73 -33.16 6.14
CA ALA A 557 -5.70 -32.14 5.95
C ALA A 557 -4.75 -32.49 4.77
N GLU A 558 -4.34 -33.76 4.67
CA GLU A 558 -3.50 -34.28 3.58
C GLU A 558 -4.21 -34.26 2.22
N SER A 559 -5.53 -34.51 2.14
CA SER A 559 -6.28 -34.42 0.88
C SER A 559 -6.46 -32.98 0.38
N ARG A 560 -6.33 -31.99 1.28
CA ARG A 560 -6.51 -30.57 0.99
C ARG A 560 -5.22 -29.83 0.65
N ILE A 561 -4.08 -30.22 1.22
CA ILE A 561 -2.78 -29.59 0.95
C ILE A 561 -2.00 -30.43 -0.09
N ARG A 562 -2.11 -30.04 -1.36
CA ARG A 562 -1.58 -30.80 -2.51
C ARG A 562 -0.52 -29.99 -3.24
N ALA A 563 0.62 -30.59 -3.58
CA ALA A 563 1.69 -29.91 -4.29
C ALA A 563 1.26 -29.53 -5.72
N GLU A 564 0.51 -30.42 -6.34
CA GLU A 564 0.13 -30.42 -7.74
C GLU A 564 -0.83 -29.27 -8.05
N THR A 565 -1.84 -29.04 -7.20
CA THR A 565 -2.80 -27.93 -7.39
C THR A 565 -2.19 -26.57 -7.03
N ILE A 566 -1.32 -26.49 -6.01
CA ILE A 566 -0.58 -25.26 -5.66
C ILE A 566 0.41 -24.88 -6.78
N ALA A 567 1.08 -25.86 -7.40
CA ALA A 567 1.92 -25.66 -8.58
C ALA A 567 1.09 -25.24 -9.81
N ALA A 568 -0.08 -25.86 -10.01
CA ALA A 568 -1.01 -25.48 -11.08
C ALA A 568 -1.54 -24.05 -10.92
N GLU A 569 -1.80 -23.61 -9.70
CA GLU A 569 -2.25 -22.25 -9.37
C GLU A 569 -1.23 -21.18 -9.79
N ASP A 570 0.10 -21.45 -9.70
CA ASP A 570 1.11 -20.57 -10.29
C ASP A 570 0.92 -20.42 -11.81
N VAL A 571 0.68 -21.53 -12.51
CA VAL A 571 0.48 -21.56 -13.98
C VAL A 571 -0.80 -20.81 -14.37
N LEU A 572 -1.91 -21.10 -13.69
CA LEU A 572 -3.23 -20.53 -13.97
C LEU A 572 -3.29 -19.03 -13.66
N HIS A 573 -2.48 -18.54 -12.71
CA HIS A 573 -2.29 -17.10 -12.53
C HIS A 573 -1.58 -16.46 -13.72
N ASP A 574 -0.51 -17.06 -14.25
CA ASP A 574 0.26 -16.48 -15.36
C ASP A 574 -0.47 -16.55 -16.70
N LEU A 575 -1.22 -17.63 -16.92
CA LEU A 575 -2.15 -17.79 -18.04
C LEU A 575 -3.29 -16.76 -18.00
N GLY A 576 -3.68 -16.29 -16.81
CA GLY A 576 -4.85 -15.44 -16.62
C GLY A 576 -6.16 -16.23 -16.47
N ALA A 577 -6.08 -17.50 -16.08
CA ALA A 577 -7.24 -18.33 -15.72
C ALA A 577 -7.72 -18.09 -14.27
N ILE A 578 -6.83 -17.64 -13.37
CA ILE A 578 -7.23 -17.10 -12.05
C ILE A 578 -7.16 -15.57 -12.08
N SER A 579 -8.28 -14.93 -11.75
CA SER A 579 -8.54 -13.52 -12.08
C SER A 579 -8.21 -12.53 -10.97
N MET A 580 -8.12 -12.99 -9.73
CA MET A 580 -8.01 -12.14 -8.54
C MET A 580 -7.04 -12.70 -7.49
N MET A 581 -6.51 -11.81 -6.66
CA MET A 581 -5.67 -12.10 -5.49
C MET A 581 -6.31 -11.46 -4.25
N SER A 582 -6.33 -12.18 -3.13
CA SER A 582 -6.91 -11.77 -1.85
C SER A 582 -6.06 -12.29 -0.68
N SER A 583 -6.34 -11.91 0.57
CA SER A 583 -5.54 -12.41 1.69
C SER A 583 -6.03 -13.73 2.30
N ASP A 584 -7.29 -13.79 2.76
CA ASP A 584 -7.80 -14.66 3.84
C ASP A 584 -7.36 -14.23 5.26
N SER A 585 -7.44 -12.93 5.54
CA SER A 585 -6.73 -12.27 6.66
C SER A 585 -6.88 -12.94 8.04
N GLN A 586 -5.81 -13.56 8.55
CA GLN A 586 -5.74 -14.31 9.81
C GLN A 586 -6.59 -15.60 9.88
N ALA A 587 -7.13 -16.07 8.75
CA ALA A 587 -7.93 -17.29 8.62
C ALA A 587 -7.41 -18.15 7.46
N MET A 588 -6.12 -18.52 7.52
CA MET A 588 -5.32 -19.03 6.40
C MET A 588 -4.85 -17.96 5.39
N GLY A 589 -4.46 -16.77 5.89
CA GLY A 589 -4.08 -15.65 5.01
C GLY A 589 -3.51 -14.40 5.69
N ARG A 590 -2.90 -13.51 4.89
CA ARG A 590 -2.07 -12.38 5.38
C ARG A 590 -2.45 -11.03 4.73
N CYS A 591 -3.25 -10.19 5.39
CA CYS A 591 -3.72 -8.91 4.82
C CYS A 591 -2.60 -7.96 4.32
N GLY A 592 -1.43 -7.96 4.98
CA GLY A 592 -0.26 -7.19 4.57
C GLY A 592 0.45 -7.67 3.29
N GLU A 593 0.11 -8.85 2.76
CA GLU A 593 0.94 -9.50 1.72
C GLU A 593 0.25 -9.68 0.35
N VAL A 594 -1.00 -9.25 0.15
CA VAL A 594 -1.73 -9.43 -1.13
C VAL A 594 -0.96 -8.87 -2.34
N ILE A 595 -0.43 -7.65 -2.21
CA ILE A 595 0.37 -7.01 -3.28
C ILE A 595 1.73 -7.70 -3.44
N LEU A 596 2.43 -7.95 -2.33
CA LEU A 596 3.73 -8.63 -2.30
C LEU A 596 3.68 -9.98 -3.02
N ARG A 597 2.73 -10.82 -2.64
CA ARG A 597 2.54 -12.19 -3.13
C ARG A 597 2.15 -12.22 -4.60
N THR A 598 1.36 -11.24 -5.05
CA THR A 598 1.07 -11.02 -6.48
C THR A 598 2.36 -10.85 -7.28
N TRP A 599 3.28 -10.00 -6.82
CA TRP A 599 4.55 -9.76 -7.52
C TRP A 599 5.55 -10.91 -7.38
N ASN A 600 5.55 -11.63 -6.26
CA ASN A 600 6.33 -12.86 -6.12
C ASN A 600 5.90 -13.94 -7.13
N THR A 601 4.60 -14.16 -7.32
CA THR A 601 4.10 -15.11 -8.34
C THR A 601 4.41 -14.64 -9.77
N ALA A 602 4.28 -13.35 -10.08
CA ALA A 602 4.67 -12.80 -11.38
C ALA A 602 6.16 -13.02 -11.68
N HIS A 603 7.01 -12.81 -10.68
CA HIS A 603 8.45 -13.03 -10.78
C HIS A 603 8.80 -14.50 -10.96
N LYS A 604 8.30 -15.41 -10.11
CA LYS A 604 8.58 -16.86 -10.22
C LYS A 604 8.19 -17.39 -11.60
N ASN A 605 7.00 -17.02 -12.09
CA ASN A 605 6.56 -17.44 -13.42
C ASN A 605 7.46 -16.89 -14.53
N LYS A 606 7.95 -15.63 -14.42
CA LYS A 606 8.95 -15.12 -15.36
C LYS A 606 10.24 -15.94 -15.35
N GLU A 607 10.76 -16.31 -14.18
CA GLU A 607 11.99 -17.10 -14.09
C GLU A 607 11.82 -18.51 -14.67
N GLN A 608 10.70 -19.17 -14.39
CA GLN A 608 10.47 -20.55 -14.82
C GLN A 608 9.93 -20.69 -16.25
N ARG A 609 9.27 -19.67 -16.81
CA ARG A 609 8.53 -19.74 -18.08
C ARG A 609 9.00 -18.73 -19.12
N GLY A 610 9.84 -17.77 -18.73
CA GLY A 610 10.30 -16.68 -19.60
C GLY A 610 9.26 -15.55 -19.74
N PRO A 611 9.40 -14.69 -20.76
CA PRO A 611 8.40 -13.66 -21.07
C PRO A 611 7.04 -14.30 -21.44
N LEU A 612 5.95 -13.55 -21.28
CA LEU A 612 4.67 -13.94 -21.89
C LEU A 612 4.72 -13.74 -23.41
N PRO A 613 3.92 -14.47 -24.21
CA PRO A 613 3.86 -14.28 -25.66
C PRO A 613 3.56 -12.83 -26.09
N GLU A 614 2.78 -12.09 -25.29
CA GLU A 614 2.45 -10.68 -25.52
C GLU A 614 3.60 -9.70 -25.18
N ASP A 615 4.61 -10.17 -24.44
CA ASP A 615 5.81 -9.42 -24.02
C ASP A 615 7.08 -9.83 -24.79
N GLU A 616 7.04 -10.92 -25.57
CA GLU A 616 8.16 -11.42 -26.36
C GLU A 616 8.74 -10.35 -27.31
N GLY A 617 10.08 -10.23 -27.32
CA GLY A 617 10.80 -9.27 -28.17
C GLY A 617 10.67 -7.80 -27.77
N THR A 618 9.82 -7.44 -26.79
CA THR A 618 9.63 -6.04 -26.37
C THR A 618 10.76 -5.50 -25.49
N GLY A 619 11.48 -6.38 -24.78
CA GLY A 619 12.46 -6.01 -23.75
C GLY A 619 11.85 -5.57 -22.42
N ALA A 620 10.53 -5.76 -22.22
CA ALA A 620 9.79 -5.44 -21.00
C ALA A 620 8.78 -6.55 -20.66
N ASP A 621 8.17 -6.47 -19.46
CA ASP A 621 7.14 -7.40 -18.97
C ASP A 621 5.77 -6.70 -18.84
N ASN A 622 5.47 -5.75 -19.73
CA ASN A 622 4.36 -4.81 -19.58
C ASN A 622 2.99 -5.49 -19.58
N PHE A 623 2.82 -6.57 -20.34
CA PHE A 623 1.58 -7.34 -20.37
C PHE A 623 1.43 -8.20 -19.12
N ARG A 624 2.50 -8.88 -18.66
CA ARG A 624 2.50 -9.57 -17.37
C ARG A 624 2.20 -8.60 -16.21
N VAL A 625 2.82 -7.42 -16.20
CA VAL A 625 2.55 -6.36 -15.21
C VAL A 625 1.07 -5.95 -15.21
N LYS A 626 0.46 -5.75 -16.38
CA LYS A 626 -0.98 -5.45 -16.51
C LYS A 626 -1.87 -6.61 -16.04
N ARG A 627 -1.52 -7.85 -16.40
CA ARG A 627 -2.22 -9.07 -15.95
C ARG A 627 -2.24 -9.17 -14.43
N TYR A 628 -1.11 -8.97 -13.76
CA TYR A 628 -0.99 -9.15 -12.32
C TYR A 628 -1.48 -7.95 -11.49
N VAL A 629 -1.22 -6.70 -11.88
CA VAL A 629 -1.79 -5.53 -11.16
C VAL A 629 -3.31 -5.56 -11.14
N SER A 630 -3.95 -6.08 -12.20
CA SER A 630 -5.40 -6.19 -12.30
C SER A 630 -6.00 -7.15 -11.25
N LYS A 631 -5.24 -8.15 -10.79
CA LYS A 631 -5.70 -9.18 -9.83
C LYS A 631 -6.03 -8.62 -8.45
N TYR A 632 -5.39 -7.54 -8.00
CA TYR A 632 -5.65 -6.90 -6.70
C TYR A 632 -6.23 -5.48 -6.81
N THR A 633 -6.57 -5.02 -8.01
CA THR A 633 -7.10 -3.66 -8.23
C THR A 633 -8.46 -3.70 -8.93
N ILE A 634 -8.49 -3.82 -10.26
CA ILE A 634 -9.71 -3.66 -11.04
C ILE A 634 -10.60 -4.91 -11.04
N ASN A 635 -10.03 -6.13 -11.04
CA ASN A 635 -10.82 -7.36 -11.08
C ASN A 635 -11.64 -7.57 -9.79
N PRO A 636 -11.06 -7.40 -8.58
CA PRO A 636 -11.85 -7.39 -7.34
C PRO A 636 -12.93 -6.31 -7.35
N ALA A 637 -12.63 -5.12 -7.89
CA ALA A 637 -13.61 -4.04 -7.98
C ALA A 637 -14.76 -4.37 -8.95
N ILE A 638 -14.50 -5.04 -10.07
CA ILE A 638 -15.54 -5.48 -11.02
C ILE A 638 -16.39 -6.58 -10.37
N ALA A 639 -15.74 -7.63 -9.83
CA ALA A 639 -16.42 -8.77 -9.22
C ALA A 639 -17.40 -8.37 -8.11
N GLN A 640 -17.11 -7.28 -7.39
CA GLN A 640 -17.89 -6.81 -6.24
C GLN A 640 -18.79 -5.59 -6.53
N GLY A 641 -18.93 -5.20 -7.80
CA GLY A 641 -19.79 -4.08 -8.20
C GLY A 641 -19.29 -2.69 -7.75
N MET A 642 -18.01 -2.57 -7.37
CA MET A 642 -17.39 -1.35 -6.84
C MET A 642 -16.50 -0.62 -7.88
N SER A 643 -16.26 -1.22 -9.05
CA SER A 643 -15.39 -0.71 -10.12
C SER A 643 -15.77 0.66 -10.67
N HIS A 644 -17.00 1.12 -10.41
CA HIS A 644 -17.47 2.44 -10.77
C HIS A 644 -16.90 3.58 -9.88
N MET A 645 -16.35 3.24 -8.70
CA MET A 645 -15.70 4.19 -7.79
C MET A 645 -14.21 3.91 -7.59
N ILE A 646 -13.79 2.64 -7.59
CA ILE A 646 -12.43 2.20 -7.19
C ILE A 646 -11.79 1.23 -8.21
N GLY A 647 -10.56 0.79 -7.92
CA GLY A 647 -9.88 -0.31 -8.60
C GLY A 647 -8.96 0.08 -9.76
N SER A 648 -8.86 1.35 -10.12
CA SER A 648 -7.95 1.81 -11.19
C SER A 648 -7.73 3.33 -11.13
N ILE A 649 -6.66 3.80 -11.77
CA ILE A 649 -6.41 5.23 -11.98
C ILE A 649 -7.14 5.66 -13.26
N GLU A 650 -8.41 6.03 -13.13
CA GLU A 650 -9.27 6.49 -14.24
C GLU A 650 -10.03 7.77 -13.84
N VAL A 651 -10.26 8.66 -14.79
CA VAL A 651 -11.00 9.91 -14.55
C VAL A 651 -12.43 9.60 -14.11
N GLY A 652 -12.87 10.25 -13.03
CA GLY A 652 -14.20 10.04 -12.43
C GLY A 652 -14.21 9.03 -11.26
N LYS A 653 -13.15 8.24 -11.09
CA LYS A 653 -12.97 7.39 -9.90
C LYS A 653 -12.39 8.18 -8.72
N ILE A 654 -12.45 7.58 -7.54
CA ILE A 654 -11.90 8.16 -6.32
C ILE A 654 -10.37 8.24 -6.39
N ALA A 655 -9.78 9.29 -5.83
CA ALA A 655 -8.33 9.44 -5.72
C ALA A 655 -7.76 8.59 -4.56
N ASP A 656 -7.95 7.28 -4.65
CA ASP A 656 -7.31 6.27 -3.79
C ASP A 656 -6.05 5.76 -4.48
N LEU A 657 -4.91 6.35 -4.11
CA LEU A 657 -3.64 6.21 -4.83
C LEU A 657 -2.53 5.78 -3.88
N VAL A 658 -1.59 4.97 -4.39
CA VAL A 658 -0.43 4.51 -3.62
C VAL A 658 0.83 4.90 -4.37
N LEU A 659 1.74 5.55 -3.66
CA LEU A 659 3.03 5.99 -4.19
C LEU A 659 4.13 5.04 -3.74
N TRP A 660 4.99 4.65 -4.67
CA TRP A 660 6.08 3.72 -4.46
C TRP A 660 7.39 4.30 -4.95
N THR A 661 8.48 4.16 -4.20
CA THR A 661 9.82 4.23 -4.79
C THR A 661 10.01 2.96 -5.64
N PRO A 662 10.56 3.04 -6.88
CA PRO A 662 10.75 1.85 -7.73
C PRO A 662 11.49 0.70 -7.04
N SER A 663 12.45 1.01 -6.16
CA SER A 663 13.22 0.03 -5.38
C SER A 663 12.43 -0.68 -4.27
N ALA A 664 11.25 -0.20 -3.90
CA ALA A 664 10.38 -0.79 -2.85
C ALA A 664 8.97 -1.14 -3.38
N PHE A 665 8.80 -1.12 -4.70
CA PHE A 665 7.54 -1.41 -5.37
C PHE A 665 7.02 -2.81 -5.01
N GLY A 666 5.74 -2.90 -4.65
CA GLY A 666 5.11 -4.14 -4.25
C GLY A 666 5.37 -4.58 -2.80
N VAL A 667 6.21 -3.85 -2.04
CA VAL A 667 6.58 -4.21 -0.66
C VAL A 667 6.15 -3.17 0.36
N LYS A 668 6.68 -1.95 0.24
CA LYS A 668 6.48 -0.86 1.20
C LYS A 668 6.29 0.45 0.44
N PRO A 669 5.06 0.96 0.31
CA PRO A 669 4.80 2.23 -0.34
C PRO A 669 5.33 3.39 0.49
N THR A 670 5.61 4.52 -0.15
CA THR A 670 6.01 5.75 0.55
C THR A 670 4.80 6.45 1.17
N GLN A 671 3.66 6.45 0.47
CA GLN A 671 2.42 7.11 0.88
C GLN A 671 1.19 6.38 0.34
N VAL A 672 0.10 6.40 1.12
CA VAL A 672 -1.24 6.02 0.67
C VAL A 672 -2.18 7.21 0.81
N VAL A 673 -2.82 7.54 -0.29
CA VAL A 673 -3.79 8.63 -0.44
C VAL A 673 -5.19 8.02 -0.47
N LYS A 674 -6.12 8.59 0.31
CA LYS A 674 -7.55 8.25 0.31
C LYS A 674 -8.34 9.48 -0.09
N SER A 675 -9.11 9.41 -1.17
CA SER A 675 -9.86 10.55 -1.75
C SER A 675 -9.04 11.84 -1.91
N GLY A 676 -7.77 11.73 -2.31
CA GLY A 676 -6.88 12.89 -2.48
C GLY A 676 -6.24 13.44 -1.20
N MET A 677 -6.45 12.80 -0.04
CA MET A 677 -5.79 13.17 1.23
C MET A 677 -4.91 12.03 1.74
N ILE A 678 -3.68 12.33 2.18
CA ILE A 678 -2.74 11.31 2.67
C ILE A 678 -3.29 10.66 3.96
N ALA A 679 -3.52 9.35 3.93
CA ALA A 679 -4.04 8.57 5.06
C ALA A 679 -2.92 7.92 5.88
N VAL A 680 -1.89 7.37 5.22
CA VAL A 680 -0.64 6.92 5.85
C VAL A 680 0.57 7.37 5.02
N SER A 681 1.69 7.61 5.69
CA SER A 681 2.98 7.95 5.07
C SER A 681 4.11 7.31 5.85
N VAL A 682 5.15 6.90 5.14
CA VAL A 682 6.47 6.67 5.72
C VAL A 682 6.93 8.00 6.33
N MET A 683 7.24 8.01 7.62
CA MET A 683 7.56 9.21 8.40
C MET A 683 8.52 8.89 9.55
N GLY A 684 9.51 9.76 9.71
CA GLY A 684 10.53 9.72 10.76
C GLY A 684 10.04 10.10 12.16
N ASP A 685 11.00 10.44 13.01
CA ASP A 685 10.82 11.03 14.34
C ASP A 685 9.96 12.32 14.27
N PRO A 686 8.75 12.34 14.88
CA PRO A 686 7.84 13.49 14.82
C PRO A 686 8.38 14.79 15.48
N ASN A 687 9.48 14.71 16.24
CA ASN A 687 10.13 15.86 16.88
C ASN A 687 11.35 16.36 16.11
N ALA A 688 11.81 15.63 15.09
CA ALA A 688 13.00 16.00 14.37
C ALA A 688 12.83 17.27 13.53
N SER A 689 13.95 17.92 13.22
CA SER A 689 14.03 19.10 12.36
C SER A 689 13.54 18.85 10.92
N ILE A 690 13.57 17.59 10.45
CA ILE A 690 13.09 17.14 9.14
C ILE A 690 12.43 15.75 9.23
N PRO A 691 11.43 15.42 8.39
CA PRO A 691 10.59 14.22 8.54
C PRO A 691 11.28 12.89 8.14
N THR A 692 12.54 12.92 7.73
CA THR A 692 13.35 11.78 7.25
C THR A 692 14.26 11.17 8.31
N VAL A 693 14.24 11.69 9.54
CA VAL A 693 15.08 11.26 10.67
C VAL A 693 14.57 9.97 11.30
N GLN A 694 15.46 9.03 11.61
CA GLN A 694 15.11 7.73 12.21
C GLN A 694 14.49 7.85 13.62
N PRO A 695 13.50 6.99 13.98
CA PRO A 695 12.96 5.86 13.20
C PRO A 695 11.95 6.26 12.11
N VAL A 696 12.23 5.83 10.89
CA VAL A 696 11.37 5.99 9.71
C VAL A 696 10.47 4.75 9.58
N ILE A 697 9.18 4.93 9.84
CA ILE A 697 8.17 3.85 9.81
C ILE A 697 6.89 4.36 9.13
N MET A 698 5.99 3.46 8.72
CA MET A 698 4.67 3.85 8.24
C MET A 698 3.84 4.40 9.41
N ARG A 699 3.22 5.57 9.25
CA ARG A 699 2.42 6.23 10.30
C ARG A 699 1.11 6.79 9.75
N PRO A 700 -0.01 6.68 10.48
CA PRO A 700 -1.25 7.41 10.20
C PRO A 700 -1.03 8.92 10.09
N GLN A 701 -1.71 9.53 9.12
CA GLN A 701 -1.64 10.95 8.78
C GLN A 701 -3.03 11.59 8.91
N PHE A 702 -3.13 12.89 8.65
CA PHE A 702 -4.39 13.64 8.85
C PHE A 702 -5.59 13.07 8.06
N GLY A 703 -5.39 12.47 6.88
CA GLY A 703 -6.48 11.83 6.13
C GLY A 703 -7.12 10.66 6.87
N ALA A 704 -6.36 9.95 7.71
CA ALA A 704 -6.90 8.86 8.52
C ALA A 704 -7.86 9.34 9.62
N LEU A 705 -7.87 10.64 9.94
CA LEU A 705 -8.76 11.23 10.94
C LEU A 705 -10.07 11.76 10.34
N VAL A 706 -10.27 11.66 9.02
CA VAL A 706 -11.40 12.22 8.27
C VAL A 706 -12.22 11.08 7.64
N PRO A 707 -13.32 10.62 8.26
CA PRO A 707 -14.11 9.48 7.78
C PRO A 707 -14.59 9.61 6.33
N SER A 708 -14.97 10.83 5.89
CA SER A 708 -15.45 11.07 4.54
C SER A 708 -14.42 10.80 3.43
N THR A 709 -13.12 10.65 3.74
CA THR A 709 -12.09 10.18 2.78
C THR A 709 -12.23 8.71 2.38
N SER A 710 -13.12 7.97 3.06
CA SER A 710 -13.40 6.56 2.81
C SER A 710 -14.89 6.33 2.48
N ILE A 711 -15.19 5.15 1.94
CA ILE A 711 -16.53 4.69 1.57
C ILE A 711 -16.92 3.46 2.38
N THR A 712 -18.18 3.40 2.80
CA THR A 712 -18.86 2.18 3.25
C THR A 712 -19.75 1.68 2.12
N PHE A 713 -19.42 0.54 1.53
CA PHE A 713 -20.23 -0.09 0.48
C PHE A 713 -21.31 -0.99 1.11
N VAL A 714 -22.52 -0.91 0.57
CA VAL A 714 -23.72 -1.65 1.04
C VAL A 714 -24.58 -2.09 -0.15
N SER A 715 -25.64 -2.88 0.06
CA SER A 715 -26.65 -3.15 -0.98
C SER A 715 -27.47 -1.90 -1.33
N GLN A 716 -27.92 -1.78 -2.58
CA GLN A 716 -28.89 -0.74 -2.98
C GLN A 716 -30.18 -0.82 -2.15
N ALA A 717 -30.67 -2.03 -1.88
CA ALA A 717 -31.87 -2.27 -1.08
C ALA A 717 -31.80 -1.68 0.34
N SER A 718 -30.62 -1.67 0.96
CA SER A 718 -30.42 -1.08 2.28
C SER A 718 -30.50 0.46 2.29
N LEU A 719 -30.12 1.10 1.18
CA LEU A 719 -30.26 2.54 0.97
C LEU A 719 -31.71 2.92 0.66
N ASP A 720 -32.37 2.17 -0.23
CA ASP A 720 -33.75 2.40 -0.64
C ASP A 720 -34.74 2.24 0.54
N ALA A 721 -34.47 1.28 1.43
CA ALA A 721 -35.23 1.05 2.66
C ALA A 721 -34.93 2.09 3.77
N GLY A 722 -33.94 2.97 3.59
CA GLY A 722 -33.55 3.98 4.60
C GLY A 722 -32.85 3.40 5.85
N VAL A 723 -32.45 2.13 5.81
CA VAL A 723 -32.00 1.39 7.00
C VAL A 723 -30.61 1.83 7.44
N VAL A 724 -29.64 1.90 6.52
CA VAL A 724 -28.25 2.26 6.85
C VAL A 724 -28.12 3.73 7.25
N GLN A 725 -28.98 4.60 6.72
CA GLN A 725 -29.07 6.01 7.11
C GLN A 725 -29.43 6.14 8.60
N SER A 726 -30.21 5.21 9.18
CA SER A 726 -30.52 5.19 10.62
C SER A 726 -29.29 4.90 11.52
N TYR A 727 -28.18 4.42 10.95
CA TYR A 727 -26.97 4.09 11.69
C TYR A 727 -26.07 5.30 11.97
N ASN A 728 -26.32 6.44 11.30
CA ASN A 728 -25.60 7.72 11.45
C ASN A 728 -24.08 7.64 11.16
N LEU A 729 -23.71 6.85 10.14
CA LEU A 729 -22.33 6.72 9.66
C LEU A 729 -21.77 8.07 9.17
N GLN A 730 -20.49 8.31 9.41
CA GLN A 730 -19.74 9.51 9.00
C GLN A 730 -18.98 9.31 7.69
N LYS A 731 -18.72 8.06 7.29
CA LYS A 731 -18.27 7.72 5.93
C LYS A 731 -19.34 8.05 4.89
N ARG A 732 -18.90 8.24 3.65
CA ARG A 732 -19.83 8.17 2.50
C ARG A 732 -20.36 6.74 2.42
N VAL A 733 -21.65 6.58 2.13
CA VAL A 733 -22.28 5.27 1.95
C VAL A 733 -22.71 5.16 0.49
N GLU A 734 -22.25 4.12 -0.19
CA GLU A 734 -22.48 3.92 -1.63
C GLU A 734 -22.98 2.49 -1.87
N ALA A 735 -23.81 2.30 -2.91
CA ALA A 735 -24.30 0.98 -3.28
C ALA A 735 -23.28 0.20 -4.13
N VAL A 736 -23.15 -1.11 -3.89
CA VAL A 736 -22.66 -2.04 -4.92
C VAL A 736 -23.68 -2.14 -6.06
N LYS A 737 -23.21 -2.38 -7.29
CA LYS A 737 -24.08 -2.55 -8.46
C LYS A 737 -23.39 -3.28 -9.61
N ASN A 738 -24.20 -3.89 -10.47
CA ASN A 738 -23.81 -4.72 -11.61
C ASN A 738 -22.94 -5.92 -11.22
N CYS A 739 -23.32 -6.61 -10.14
CA CYS A 739 -22.67 -7.81 -9.61
C CYS A 739 -23.09 -9.09 -10.34
N ARG A 740 -24.24 -9.06 -11.04
CA ARG A 740 -24.91 -10.26 -11.61
C ARG A 740 -24.85 -10.37 -13.13
N ASN A 741 -24.50 -9.28 -13.81
CA ASN A 741 -24.39 -9.21 -15.28
C ASN A 741 -22.92 -9.25 -15.73
N ILE A 742 -22.08 -10.01 -15.03
CA ILE A 742 -20.64 -10.13 -15.27
C ILE A 742 -20.21 -11.59 -15.22
N GLY A 743 -19.15 -11.91 -15.95
CA GLY A 743 -18.53 -13.24 -15.95
C GLY A 743 -17.01 -13.16 -16.08
N LYS A 744 -16.39 -14.31 -16.32
CA LYS A 744 -14.93 -14.44 -16.50
C LYS A 744 -14.40 -13.50 -17.58
N ALA A 745 -15.16 -13.31 -18.67
CA ALA A 745 -14.83 -12.40 -19.77
C ALA A 745 -14.71 -10.91 -19.37
N ASP A 746 -15.26 -10.51 -18.21
CA ASP A 746 -15.15 -9.13 -17.72
C ASP A 746 -13.83 -8.88 -16.97
N MET A 747 -13.15 -9.94 -16.53
CA MET A 747 -11.92 -9.88 -15.74
C MET A 747 -10.74 -9.42 -16.60
N LYS A 748 -10.29 -8.18 -16.38
CA LYS A 748 -9.28 -7.53 -17.22
C LYS A 748 -7.97 -8.30 -17.19
N PHE A 749 -7.48 -8.63 -18.39
CA PHE A 749 -6.27 -9.40 -18.66
C PHE A 749 -6.25 -10.84 -18.07
N ASN A 750 -7.38 -11.31 -17.54
CA ASN A 750 -7.50 -12.56 -16.79
C ASN A 750 -8.85 -13.26 -17.07
N ASP A 751 -9.18 -13.38 -18.34
CA ASP A 751 -10.43 -13.84 -18.93
C ASP A 751 -10.34 -15.26 -19.54
N ILE A 752 -9.18 -15.92 -19.41
CA ILE A 752 -8.95 -17.23 -20.03
C ILE A 752 -9.72 -18.34 -19.30
N MET A 753 -10.36 -19.23 -20.06
CA MET A 753 -11.12 -20.38 -19.57
C MET A 753 -10.56 -21.64 -20.24
N PRO A 754 -9.42 -22.16 -19.76
CA PRO A 754 -8.89 -23.42 -20.30
C PRO A 754 -9.82 -24.55 -19.90
N LYS A 755 -9.93 -25.60 -20.73
CA LYS A 755 -10.59 -26.83 -20.31
C LYS A 755 -9.74 -27.53 -19.26
N MET A 756 -10.30 -27.82 -18.10
CA MET A 756 -9.55 -28.40 -16.99
C MET A 756 -9.68 -29.93 -16.93
N HIS A 757 -8.62 -30.56 -16.42
CA HIS A 757 -8.67 -31.93 -15.94
C HIS A 757 -7.82 -32.02 -14.67
N VAL A 758 -8.36 -32.63 -13.62
CA VAL A 758 -7.62 -32.98 -12.41
C VAL A 758 -7.72 -34.50 -12.26
N ASP A 759 -6.58 -35.17 -12.16
CA ASP A 759 -6.55 -36.61 -11.93
C ASP A 759 -6.89 -36.92 -10.46
N PRO A 760 -7.89 -37.79 -10.18
CA PRO A 760 -8.40 -37.96 -8.81
C PRO A 760 -7.48 -38.79 -7.89
N GLU A 761 -6.46 -39.47 -8.43
CA GLU A 761 -5.52 -40.29 -7.64
C GLU A 761 -4.15 -39.62 -7.48
N SER A 762 -3.70 -38.91 -8.51
CA SER A 762 -2.38 -38.27 -8.56
C SER A 762 -2.42 -36.74 -8.46
N TYR A 763 -3.61 -36.14 -8.42
CA TYR A 763 -3.87 -34.69 -8.35
C TYR A 763 -3.25 -33.85 -9.47
N ARG A 764 -2.70 -34.51 -10.51
CA ARG A 764 -2.14 -33.90 -11.71
C ARG A 764 -3.18 -33.00 -12.37
N VAL A 765 -2.84 -31.73 -12.55
CA VAL A 765 -3.71 -30.73 -13.20
C VAL A 765 -3.27 -30.48 -14.63
N GLU A 766 -4.22 -30.50 -15.56
CA GLU A 766 -4.03 -30.11 -16.96
C GLU A 766 -4.99 -29.00 -17.37
N ALA A 767 -4.48 -28.05 -18.17
CA ALA A 767 -5.23 -26.99 -18.83
C ALA A 767 -5.10 -27.20 -20.34
N ASP A 768 -6.22 -27.37 -21.04
CA ASP A 768 -6.29 -27.69 -22.48
C ASP A 768 -5.43 -28.92 -22.89
N GLY A 769 -5.28 -29.88 -21.98
CA GLY A 769 -4.44 -31.08 -22.15
C GLY A 769 -2.93 -30.84 -21.96
N VAL A 770 -2.54 -29.68 -21.42
CA VAL A 770 -1.15 -29.33 -21.07
C VAL A 770 -1.01 -29.37 -19.55
N LEU A 771 -0.02 -30.13 -19.08
CA LEU A 771 0.34 -30.24 -17.66
C LEU A 771 0.68 -28.88 -17.05
N CYS A 772 -0.04 -28.51 -15.99
CA CYS A 772 0.18 -27.29 -15.21
C CYS A 772 1.10 -27.57 -14.02
N ASP A 773 2.40 -27.69 -14.28
CA ASP A 773 3.43 -28.00 -13.27
C ASP A 773 4.42 -26.85 -13.05
N ALA A 774 4.93 -26.71 -11.84
CA ALA A 774 5.84 -25.64 -11.41
C ALA A 774 6.70 -26.10 -10.22
N GLU A 775 8.01 -26.19 -10.41
CA GLU A 775 8.95 -26.50 -9.31
C GLU A 775 8.82 -25.47 -8.16
N PRO A 776 8.95 -25.87 -6.88
CA PRO A 776 8.93 -24.94 -5.75
C PRO A 776 10.14 -23.98 -5.80
N ALA A 777 9.89 -22.69 -5.63
CA ALA A 777 10.98 -21.71 -5.55
C ALA A 777 11.76 -21.85 -4.23
N GLY A 778 13.10 -21.89 -4.33
CA GLY A 778 14.01 -21.95 -3.17
C GLY A 778 14.31 -20.58 -2.54
N SER A 779 14.05 -19.50 -3.27
CA SER A 779 14.19 -18.11 -2.82
C SER A 779 13.17 -17.23 -3.54
N LEU A 780 12.89 -16.04 -3.00
CA LEU A 780 12.03 -15.04 -3.62
C LEU A 780 12.59 -13.64 -3.37
N PRO A 781 12.49 -12.72 -4.34
CA PRO A 781 12.79 -11.30 -4.13
C PRO A 781 11.77 -10.70 -3.18
N LEU A 782 11.98 -9.44 -2.77
CA LEU A 782 11.04 -8.69 -1.94
C LEU A 782 10.87 -9.26 -0.52
N THR A 783 11.78 -10.14 -0.07
CA THR A 783 11.76 -10.81 1.24
C THR A 783 12.80 -10.21 2.21
N GLN A 784 13.90 -10.92 2.45
CA GLN A 784 14.91 -10.59 3.48
C GLN A 784 15.64 -9.27 3.24
N ASP A 785 15.62 -8.72 2.03
CA ASP A 785 16.13 -7.37 1.72
C ASP A 785 15.34 -6.24 2.43
N TYR A 786 14.04 -6.45 2.70
CA TYR A 786 13.11 -5.39 3.09
C TYR A 786 12.51 -5.57 4.50
N PHE A 787 12.47 -6.78 5.02
CA PHE A 787 11.82 -7.10 6.31
C PHE A 787 12.84 -7.41 7.42
N VAL A 788 12.57 -6.95 8.65
CA VAL A 788 13.44 -7.18 9.82
C VAL A 788 13.24 -8.57 10.43
N TYR A 789 12.06 -9.15 10.21
CA TYR A 789 11.58 -10.43 10.70
C TYR A 789 10.88 -11.17 9.57
#